data_AF-A0A2M8CVM0-F1
#
_entry.id   AF-A0A2M8CVM0-F1
#
_cell.length_a   1.000
_cell.length_b   1.000
_cell.length_c   1.000
_cell.angle_alpha   90.00
_cell.angle_beta   90.00
_cell.angle_gamma   90.00
#
_symmetry.space_group_name_H-M   'P 1'
#
loop_
_entity.id
_entity.type
_entity.pdbx_description
1 polymer ?
#
loop_
_entity_poly.entity_id
_entity_poly.type
_entity_poly.pdbx_seq_one_letter_code
_entity_poly.pdbx_strand_id
1 'polypeptide(L)'
;MADKTKQDVTTDIQTRLDWAEQTLYAMLHGEKPAIDPKNPEQSWLFEQMNRMYPAGYLCEEPKSYVALPDENMAVVLQYKGVTLREPLSKMVTTEARDLRKISEKEDLHNFKIFGEDDAYRYRKDILDQSNDADALILTRGGLMELYQWILFMRARLENTVPLDNKITILQNSDGFWDPLLDHLGGIFNVTDHNFVTATRHDTVETLDRLYSASQKSRIPDRGDCSDKIEAGATIMMVTGNRKKIYDYNKVFKSRGTDVNCIWFQQKFDKPVGATEESCSYTGNLIEKIEEMYRHIRDFYGTENFREILKKKNYNIESSYLWFDDGGVEFEENLTDGPEFANCTYRMNPYKDHGPGAELKGVLCAITNQPFQNKWGVEGLVKRFELALERKIQEKLNTGLANPEVSTQALDRATAAIIPLKQCIDNIEKKASFAQIMEKTPIHFFQASTRQNLVFTPRPMTPALDTKNFLVSSTDPEGRTQAEDPHYVGWHSTTAQLVKSVARTLDFTENRKGLSPLFDRQAGLVWRLGTHQSLYPLGQKQGLDEESIKNMTGLYHLMPGNSGRFDLTKIKKHRIRHENGTKRSDKNAINNLDNFARRADGFLLTPDSPETSGDTSFWQRTFLFFSLIVGKQVNDKAISAKPLVVMECKTWRPYVKILETYGGGLIPNMPDEMIDDIVTDPTKLVGSLNSAFSDYVPDEMPAYVFREGGAECPKELFRVTIYCSASTTDTAAKKRAHDFSFDLATHGFAVINGGGTGPDGLMHETNEGVALAKKFFKFLESRNITPPQTHISSIQCVDTEQEEGLCDSNDYYAVYPTIYQRMHKLQETNAEVVLPGGAGTFQEISGSGLSRQAGIYPIQNRPLAIVNRANIYDPFLKIIPQSFFERDNIHVKQTEEEALELMIKTRKDCGMEPKLPYSEEEYQALKQEFMATLPSEKKYTTQDFKIS
;
A
#
# COMPACT_ATOMS: atom_id res chain seq x y z
N MET A 1 -55.54 27.35 -26.75
CA MET A 1 -54.16 27.86 -26.68
C MET A 1 -53.40 27.23 -25.51
N ALA A 2 -53.93 27.20 -24.29
CA ALA A 2 -53.28 26.55 -23.12
C ALA A 2 -52.90 25.07 -23.33
N ASP A 3 -53.77 24.24 -23.93
CA ASP A 3 -53.46 22.82 -24.20
C ASP A 3 -52.36 22.61 -25.25
N LYS A 4 -52.26 23.51 -26.24
CA LYS A 4 -51.24 23.43 -27.29
C LYS A 4 -49.86 23.81 -26.75
N THR A 5 -49.80 24.83 -25.89
CA THR A 5 -48.59 25.23 -25.18
C THR A 5 -48.11 24.16 -24.20
N LYS A 6 -49.03 23.45 -23.52
CA LYS A 6 -48.68 22.32 -22.63
C LYS A 6 -48.14 21.12 -23.42
N GLN A 7 -48.70 20.83 -24.60
CA GLN A 7 -48.27 19.74 -25.47
C GLN A 7 -46.90 20.01 -26.13
N ASP A 8 -46.64 21.25 -26.56
CA ASP A 8 -45.35 21.66 -27.14
C ASP A 8 -44.22 21.60 -26.10
N VAL A 9 -44.48 22.07 -24.86
CA VAL A 9 -43.52 21.98 -23.74
C VAL A 9 -43.22 20.53 -23.34
N THR A 10 -44.23 19.66 -23.38
CA THR A 10 -44.04 18.23 -23.07
C THR A 10 -43.15 17.53 -24.12
N THR A 11 -43.27 17.92 -25.39
CA THR A 11 -42.49 17.34 -26.50
C THR A 11 -41.01 17.76 -26.45
N ASP A 12 -40.73 19.02 -26.10
CA ASP A 12 -39.36 19.53 -25.91
C ASP A 12 -38.65 18.85 -24.72
N ILE A 13 -39.34 18.75 -23.57
CA ILE A 13 -38.81 18.04 -22.39
C ILE A 13 -38.52 16.57 -22.69
N GLN A 14 -39.43 15.89 -23.40
CA GLN A 14 -39.22 14.50 -23.82
C GLN A 14 -37.95 14.35 -24.66
N THR A 15 -37.73 15.23 -25.64
CA THR A 15 -36.53 15.19 -26.50
C THR A 15 -35.25 15.33 -25.69
N ARG A 16 -35.24 16.23 -24.68
CA ARG A 16 -34.08 16.42 -23.79
C ARG A 16 -33.84 15.21 -22.89
N LEU A 17 -34.89 14.58 -22.37
CA LEU A 17 -34.80 13.34 -21.58
C LEU A 17 -34.26 12.19 -22.43
N ASP A 18 -34.73 12.03 -23.67
CA ASP A 18 -34.27 10.98 -24.59
C ASP A 18 -32.77 11.10 -24.85
N TRP A 19 -32.29 12.33 -25.10
CA TRP A 19 -30.86 12.59 -25.25
C TRP A 19 -30.07 12.27 -23.99
N ALA A 20 -30.55 12.72 -22.82
CA ALA A 20 -29.87 12.50 -21.55
C ALA A 20 -29.82 11.01 -21.17
N GLU A 21 -30.90 10.27 -21.40
CA GLU A 21 -30.95 8.82 -21.17
C GLU A 21 -29.94 8.07 -22.04
N GLN A 22 -29.95 8.32 -23.35
CA GLN A 22 -29.04 7.64 -24.28
C GLN A 22 -27.57 7.94 -23.94
N THR A 23 -27.28 9.20 -23.61
CA THR A 23 -25.94 9.65 -23.24
C THR A 23 -25.47 9.00 -21.94
N LEU A 24 -26.29 9.02 -20.88
CA LEU A 24 -25.96 8.40 -19.60
C LEU A 24 -25.85 6.89 -19.69
N TYR A 25 -26.73 6.24 -20.47
CA TYR A 25 -26.65 4.81 -20.74
C TYR A 25 -25.30 4.47 -21.38
N ALA A 26 -24.89 5.20 -22.42
CA ALA A 26 -23.59 5.01 -23.08
C ALA A 26 -22.43 5.14 -22.08
N MET A 27 -22.41 6.21 -21.26
CA MET A 27 -21.37 6.42 -20.23
C MET A 27 -21.26 5.25 -19.24
N LEU A 28 -22.40 4.78 -18.71
CA LEU A 28 -22.48 3.71 -17.71
C LEU A 28 -22.14 2.32 -18.27
N HIS A 29 -22.18 2.17 -19.60
CA HIS A 29 -21.73 0.97 -20.32
C HIS A 29 -20.29 1.09 -20.84
N GLY A 30 -19.56 2.13 -20.42
CA GLY A 30 -18.15 2.33 -20.74
C GLY A 30 -17.89 3.05 -22.06
N GLU A 31 -18.92 3.35 -22.85
CA GLU A 31 -18.82 4.15 -24.05
C GLU A 31 -18.51 5.62 -23.72
N LYS A 32 -17.96 6.36 -24.70
CA LYS A 32 -17.53 7.75 -24.55
C LYS A 32 -18.36 8.65 -25.48
N PRO A 33 -19.62 8.96 -25.15
CA PRO A 33 -20.46 9.81 -26.00
C PRO A 33 -19.82 11.19 -26.19
N ALA A 34 -20.01 11.76 -27.37
CA ALA A 34 -19.50 13.08 -27.69
C ALA A 34 -20.33 14.15 -26.97
N ILE A 35 -19.66 15.03 -26.23
CA ILE A 35 -20.27 16.20 -25.59
C ILE A 35 -19.48 17.43 -26.01
N ASP A 36 -20.17 18.46 -26.52
CA ASP A 36 -19.60 19.78 -26.75
C ASP A 36 -19.84 20.70 -25.54
N PRO A 37 -18.82 21.03 -24.74
CA PRO A 37 -18.96 21.91 -23.59
C PRO A 37 -19.39 23.34 -23.95
N LYS A 38 -19.37 23.71 -25.24
CA LYS A 38 -19.82 25.03 -25.72
C LYS A 38 -21.29 25.04 -26.16
N ASN A 39 -21.91 23.86 -26.29
CA ASN A 39 -23.31 23.74 -26.65
C ASN A 39 -24.18 23.69 -25.37
N PRO A 40 -25.03 24.70 -25.08
CA PRO A 40 -25.84 24.73 -23.87
C PRO A 40 -26.78 23.52 -23.70
N GLU A 41 -27.19 22.89 -24.82
CA GLU A 41 -28.05 21.69 -24.79
C GLU A 41 -27.30 20.45 -24.29
N GLN A 42 -25.96 20.48 -24.27
CA GLN A 42 -25.10 19.36 -23.87
C GLN A 42 -24.20 19.69 -22.67
N SER A 43 -23.77 20.94 -22.54
CA SER A 43 -22.78 21.38 -21.55
C SER A 43 -23.26 21.21 -20.12
N TRP A 44 -24.57 21.30 -19.88
CA TRP A 44 -25.16 21.15 -18.54
C TRP A 44 -24.77 19.84 -17.86
N LEU A 45 -24.68 18.73 -18.62
CA LEU A 45 -24.32 17.42 -18.06
C LEU A 45 -22.85 17.40 -17.67
N PHE A 46 -21.98 17.97 -18.50
CA PHE A 46 -20.56 18.08 -18.18
C PHE A 46 -20.30 19.02 -16.99
N GLU A 47 -21.02 20.15 -16.92
CA GLU A 47 -21.01 21.05 -15.77
C GLU A 47 -21.50 20.36 -14.49
N GLN A 48 -22.55 19.53 -14.59
CA GLN A 48 -23.04 18.73 -13.48
C GLN A 48 -21.99 17.71 -13.02
N MET A 49 -21.33 17.02 -13.95
CA MET A 49 -20.26 16.06 -13.63
C MET A 49 -19.06 16.73 -12.94
N ASN A 50 -18.70 17.96 -13.35
CA ASN A 50 -17.68 18.77 -12.68
C ASN A 50 -18.04 19.14 -11.24
N ARG A 51 -19.33 19.12 -10.87
CA ARG A 51 -19.78 19.23 -9.47
C ARG A 51 -19.76 17.88 -8.76
N MET A 52 -20.16 16.80 -9.44
CA MET A 52 -20.22 15.44 -8.88
C MET A 52 -18.84 14.90 -8.48
N TYR A 53 -17.83 15.10 -9.33
CA TYR A 53 -16.49 14.55 -9.13
C TYR A 53 -15.80 15.04 -7.83
N PRO A 54 -15.57 16.34 -7.59
CA PRO A 54 -14.92 16.83 -6.36
C PRO A 54 -15.79 16.62 -5.12
N ALA A 55 -17.11 16.44 -5.28
CA ALA A 55 -18.01 16.07 -4.21
C ALA A 55 -17.97 14.56 -3.85
N GLY A 56 -17.20 13.75 -4.59
CA GLY A 56 -16.97 12.33 -4.31
C GLY A 56 -18.08 11.41 -4.80
N TYR A 57 -18.84 11.83 -5.81
CA TYR A 57 -19.92 11.03 -6.41
C TYR A 57 -19.53 10.29 -7.69
N LEU A 58 -18.45 10.71 -8.36
CA LEU A 58 -17.87 10.01 -9.51
C LEU A 58 -16.55 9.37 -9.14
N CYS A 59 -16.31 8.17 -9.66
CA CYS A 59 -15.06 7.44 -9.49
C CYS A 59 -13.93 8.11 -10.26
N GLU A 60 -14.19 8.44 -11.52
CA GLU A 60 -13.21 8.99 -12.47
C GLU A 60 -13.49 10.48 -12.75
N GLU A 61 -12.50 11.18 -13.31
CA GLU A 61 -12.69 12.57 -13.77
C GLU A 61 -13.76 12.64 -14.89
N PRO A 62 -14.55 13.73 -15.00
CA PRO A 62 -15.62 13.85 -15.99
C PRO A 62 -15.21 13.57 -17.44
N LYS A 63 -14.01 14.00 -17.85
CA LYS A 63 -13.45 13.73 -19.18
C LYS A 63 -13.26 12.24 -19.47
N SER A 64 -13.11 11.38 -18.46
CA SER A 64 -13.02 9.92 -18.64
C SER A 64 -14.33 9.30 -19.14
N TYR A 65 -15.46 10.01 -19.03
CA TYR A 65 -16.77 9.51 -19.46
C TYR A 65 -17.20 10.00 -20.86
N VAL A 66 -16.53 10.99 -21.45
CA VAL A 66 -17.02 11.68 -22.67
C VAL A 66 -15.92 11.87 -23.70
N ALA A 67 -16.29 11.91 -24.98
CA ALA A 67 -15.40 12.39 -26.04
C ALA A 67 -15.57 13.92 -26.19
N LEU A 68 -14.46 14.66 -26.05
CA LEU A 68 -14.48 16.12 -26.21
C LEU A 68 -14.14 16.53 -27.67
N PRO A 69 -14.59 17.69 -28.16
CA PRO A 69 -14.49 18.04 -29.58
C PRO A 69 -13.07 18.16 -30.14
N ASP A 70 -12.09 18.44 -29.29
CA ASP A 70 -10.67 18.60 -29.61
C ASP A 70 -9.86 17.29 -29.48
N GLU A 71 -10.49 16.19 -29.10
CA GLU A 71 -9.83 14.91 -28.87
C GLU A 71 -9.73 14.06 -30.14
N ASN A 72 -8.54 13.50 -30.39
CA ASN A 72 -8.39 12.39 -31.33
C ASN A 72 -8.66 11.07 -30.60
N MET A 73 -9.92 10.62 -30.65
CA MET A 73 -10.37 9.42 -29.95
C MET A 73 -9.57 8.15 -30.29
N ALA A 74 -9.04 8.01 -31.51
CA ALA A 74 -8.20 6.85 -31.86
C ALA A 74 -6.89 6.78 -31.04
N VAL A 75 -6.43 7.93 -30.54
CA VAL A 75 -5.21 8.06 -29.74
C VAL A 75 -5.52 8.05 -28.24
N VAL A 76 -6.56 8.77 -27.82
CA VAL A 76 -6.82 9.00 -26.39
C VAL A 76 -7.67 7.91 -25.74
N LEU A 77 -8.46 7.13 -26.50
CA LEU A 77 -9.46 6.21 -25.94
C LEU A 77 -8.89 5.23 -24.91
N GLN A 78 -7.70 4.66 -25.15
CA GLN A 78 -7.04 3.76 -24.20
C GLN A 78 -6.72 4.42 -22.85
N TYR A 79 -6.51 5.74 -22.85
CA TYR A 79 -6.19 6.52 -21.64
C TYR A 79 -7.41 7.15 -20.97
N LYS A 80 -8.60 7.09 -21.58
CA LYS A 80 -9.85 7.55 -20.95
C LYS A 80 -10.40 6.54 -19.94
N GLY A 81 -9.85 5.33 -19.96
CA GLY A 81 -10.17 4.24 -19.07
C GLY A 81 -11.60 3.71 -19.13
N VAL A 82 -11.86 2.77 -18.24
CA VAL A 82 -13.07 1.95 -18.23
C VAL A 82 -14.02 2.47 -17.14
N THR A 83 -15.13 3.05 -17.57
CA THR A 83 -16.16 3.67 -16.72
C THR A 83 -17.40 2.79 -16.55
N LEU A 84 -17.32 1.52 -16.99
CA LEU A 84 -18.42 0.57 -16.81
C LEU A 84 -18.56 0.21 -15.34
N ARG A 85 -19.79 -0.10 -14.91
CA ARG A 85 -20.08 -0.47 -13.51
C ARG A 85 -19.71 0.61 -12.49
N GLU A 86 -20.04 1.87 -12.79
CA GLU A 86 -19.90 3.02 -11.88
C GLU A 86 -20.18 2.64 -10.40
N PRO A 87 -19.17 2.73 -9.51
CA PRO A 87 -19.28 2.22 -8.15
C PRO A 87 -20.24 3.02 -7.28
N LEU A 88 -20.90 2.36 -6.32
CA LEU A 88 -21.71 3.01 -5.30
C LEU A 88 -20.82 3.84 -4.37
N SER A 89 -21.02 5.16 -4.36
CA SER A 89 -20.20 6.06 -3.57
C SER A 89 -20.58 6.06 -2.09
N LYS A 90 -19.55 6.19 -1.24
CA LYS A 90 -19.72 6.44 0.20
C LYS A 90 -20.55 7.69 0.48
N MET A 91 -20.56 8.66 -0.44
CA MET A 91 -21.36 9.88 -0.27
C MET A 91 -22.85 9.62 -0.43
N VAL A 92 -23.27 8.84 -1.44
CA VAL A 92 -24.67 8.40 -1.57
C VAL A 92 -25.14 7.63 -0.34
N THR A 93 -24.34 6.68 0.16
CA THR A 93 -24.72 5.93 1.40
C THR A 93 -24.74 6.83 2.64
N THR A 94 -24.02 7.96 2.64
CA THR A 94 -24.07 8.96 3.71
C THR A 94 -25.34 9.81 3.62
N GLU A 95 -25.66 10.33 2.44
CA GLU A 95 -26.91 11.05 2.16
C GLU A 95 -28.12 10.22 2.58
N ALA A 96 -28.14 8.95 2.19
CA ALA A 96 -29.23 8.05 2.50
C ALA A 96 -29.43 7.79 3.98
N ARG A 97 -28.35 7.49 4.69
CA ARG A 97 -28.39 7.30 6.13
C ARG A 97 -28.84 8.56 6.86
N ASP A 98 -28.32 9.72 6.45
CA ASP A 98 -28.61 10.98 7.15
C ASP A 98 -30.05 11.41 6.90
N LEU A 99 -30.61 11.20 5.70
CA LEU A 99 -32.03 11.42 5.43
C LEU A 99 -32.93 10.48 6.24
N ARG A 100 -32.63 9.17 6.26
CA ARG A 100 -33.37 8.18 7.09
C ARG A 100 -33.37 8.54 8.57
N LYS A 101 -32.23 9.00 9.10
CA LYS A 101 -32.13 9.42 10.50
C LYS A 101 -33.03 10.62 10.84
N ILE A 102 -33.24 11.53 9.89
CA ILE A 102 -34.15 12.67 10.09
C ILE A 102 -35.60 12.19 9.96
N SER A 103 -35.88 11.34 8.96
CA SER A 103 -37.22 10.83 8.67
C SER A 103 -37.78 9.91 9.78
N GLU A 104 -36.91 9.16 10.47
CA GLU A 104 -37.25 8.33 11.64
C GLU A 104 -37.95 9.12 12.76
N LYS A 105 -37.68 10.43 12.90
CA LYS A 105 -38.35 11.27 13.91
C LYS A 105 -39.83 11.51 13.61
N GLU A 106 -40.20 11.41 12.34
CA GLU A 106 -41.55 11.64 11.83
C GLU A 106 -42.25 10.33 11.41
N ASP A 107 -41.69 9.16 11.80
CA ASP A 107 -42.19 7.83 11.42
C ASP A 107 -42.27 7.61 9.89
N LEU A 108 -41.42 8.31 9.13
CA LEU A 108 -41.38 8.25 7.67
C LEU A 108 -40.34 7.23 7.20
N HIS A 109 -40.82 6.10 6.66
CA HIS A 109 -39.96 5.01 6.20
C HIS A 109 -40.08 4.68 4.72
N ASN A 110 -41.23 4.95 4.09
CA ASN A 110 -41.64 4.44 2.78
C ASN A 110 -41.03 5.15 1.55
N PHE A 111 -39.72 5.40 1.57
CA PHE A 111 -39.04 6.01 0.44
C PHE A 111 -37.77 5.27 0.05
N LYS A 112 -37.38 5.41 -1.22
CA LYS A 112 -36.10 4.98 -1.74
C LYS A 112 -35.29 6.15 -2.26
N ILE A 113 -33.97 5.96 -2.27
CA ILE A 113 -33.02 6.92 -2.83
C ILE A 113 -32.45 6.28 -4.08
N PHE A 114 -32.49 7.02 -5.18
CA PHE A 114 -31.94 6.54 -6.44
C PHE A 114 -30.47 6.13 -6.28
N GLY A 115 -30.08 5.04 -6.95
CA GLY A 115 -28.73 4.49 -6.99
C GLY A 115 -28.21 3.84 -5.70
N GLU A 116 -28.85 4.04 -4.55
CA GLU A 116 -28.39 3.49 -3.26
C GLU A 116 -28.62 1.98 -3.17
N ASP A 117 -29.72 1.47 -3.73
CA ASP A 117 -30.00 0.03 -3.78
C ASP A 117 -29.23 -0.62 -4.93
N ASP A 118 -28.13 -1.30 -4.57
CA ASP A 118 -27.20 -1.95 -5.49
C ASP A 118 -27.88 -2.94 -6.47
N ALA A 119 -29.00 -3.55 -6.08
CA ALA A 119 -29.75 -4.44 -6.97
C ALA A 119 -30.23 -3.73 -8.26
N TYR A 120 -30.63 -2.48 -8.15
CA TYR A 120 -31.16 -1.70 -9.27
C TYR A 120 -30.10 -0.94 -10.06
N ARG A 121 -28.81 -1.07 -9.70
CA ARG A 121 -27.72 -0.50 -10.50
C ARG A 121 -27.47 -1.33 -11.75
N TYR A 122 -27.40 -2.67 -11.60
CA TYR A 122 -27.02 -3.56 -12.70
C TYR A 122 -27.66 -4.96 -12.69
N ARG A 123 -28.58 -5.27 -11.76
CA ARG A 123 -29.15 -6.64 -11.63
C ARG A 123 -30.66 -6.70 -11.91
N LYS A 124 -31.41 -5.67 -11.54
CA LYS A 124 -32.86 -5.53 -11.75
C LYS A 124 -33.17 -4.37 -12.69
N ASP A 125 -34.35 -4.40 -13.29
CA ASP A 125 -34.87 -3.26 -14.03
C ASP A 125 -35.06 -2.08 -13.07
N ILE A 126 -34.57 -0.91 -13.46
CA ILE A 126 -34.62 0.30 -12.63
C ILE A 126 -36.05 0.68 -12.27
N LEU A 127 -37.01 0.52 -13.18
CA LEU A 127 -38.41 0.93 -12.99
C LEU A 127 -39.15 0.03 -11.99
N ASP A 128 -38.66 -1.18 -11.75
CA ASP A 128 -39.21 -2.09 -10.72
C ASP A 128 -39.11 -1.49 -9.30
N GLN A 129 -38.19 -0.53 -9.08
CA GLN A 129 -38.11 0.24 -7.83
C GLN A 129 -39.43 0.94 -7.45
N SER A 130 -40.29 1.22 -8.43
CA SER A 130 -41.61 1.81 -8.19
C SER A 130 -42.52 0.93 -7.34
N ASN A 131 -42.29 -0.38 -7.32
CA ASN A 131 -43.08 -1.32 -6.52
C ASN A 131 -42.68 -1.32 -5.04
N ASP A 132 -41.43 -0.95 -4.76
CA ASP A 132 -40.80 -1.10 -3.45
C ASP A 132 -41.10 0.05 -2.50
N ALA A 133 -41.37 1.25 -3.03
CA ALA A 133 -41.61 2.45 -2.22
C ALA A 133 -42.67 3.37 -2.85
N ASP A 134 -43.28 4.23 -2.04
CA ASP A 134 -44.24 5.23 -2.52
C ASP A 134 -43.61 6.61 -2.78
N ALA A 135 -42.38 6.85 -2.33
CA ALA A 135 -41.55 7.95 -2.82
C ALA A 135 -40.15 7.52 -3.27
N LEU A 136 -39.62 8.27 -4.23
CA LEU A 136 -38.28 8.11 -4.77
C LEU A 136 -37.55 9.45 -4.74
N ILE A 137 -36.34 9.47 -4.22
CA ILE A 137 -35.62 10.71 -3.90
C ILE A 137 -34.28 10.71 -4.63
N LEU A 138 -34.08 11.73 -5.46
CA LEU A 138 -32.76 12.08 -5.99
C LEU A 138 -32.11 13.04 -5.00
N THR A 139 -31.24 12.51 -4.13
CA THR A 139 -30.33 13.32 -3.31
C THR A 139 -29.20 13.87 -4.19
N ARG A 140 -28.13 14.38 -3.58
CA ARG A 140 -26.86 14.48 -4.30
C ARG A 140 -26.41 13.07 -4.71
N GLY A 141 -25.89 12.93 -5.92
CA GLY A 141 -25.58 11.64 -6.54
C GLY A 141 -24.66 11.79 -7.74
N GLY A 142 -24.23 10.67 -8.31
CA GLY A 142 -23.43 10.60 -9.53
C GLY A 142 -24.28 10.26 -10.76
N LEU A 143 -23.65 9.66 -11.77
CA LEU A 143 -24.30 9.34 -13.05
C LEU A 143 -25.39 8.28 -12.92
N MET A 144 -25.20 7.26 -12.09
CA MET A 144 -26.20 6.20 -11.91
C MET A 144 -27.48 6.74 -11.26
N GLU A 145 -27.34 7.57 -10.23
CA GLU A 145 -28.48 8.19 -9.55
C GLU A 145 -29.27 9.10 -10.51
N LEU A 146 -28.55 9.89 -11.31
CA LEU A 146 -29.16 10.75 -12.34
C LEU A 146 -29.85 9.93 -13.44
N TYR A 147 -29.22 8.85 -13.90
CA TYR A 147 -29.77 7.96 -14.92
C TYR A 147 -31.08 7.32 -14.46
N GLN A 148 -31.11 6.80 -13.24
CA GLN A 148 -32.35 6.23 -12.68
C GLN A 148 -33.46 7.28 -12.58
N TRP A 149 -33.13 8.49 -12.13
CA TRP A 149 -34.11 9.58 -12.07
C TRP A 149 -34.66 9.94 -13.47
N ILE A 150 -33.79 10.05 -14.49
CA ILE A 150 -34.21 10.32 -15.88
C ILE A 150 -35.16 9.24 -16.40
N LEU A 151 -34.86 7.95 -16.17
CA LEU A 151 -35.74 6.86 -16.58
C LEU A 151 -37.13 6.95 -15.95
N PHE A 152 -37.20 7.28 -14.66
CA PHE A 152 -38.48 7.46 -13.97
C PHE A 152 -39.27 8.66 -14.49
N MET A 153 -38.56 9.76 -14.78
CA MET A 153 -39.15 10.95 -15.36
C MET A 153 -39.71 10.68 -16.76
N ARG A 154 -38.96 9.97 -17.60
CA ARG A 154 -39.42 9.56 -18.94
C ARG A 154 -40.62 8.62 -18.84
N ALA A 155 -40.53 7.58 -18.01
CA ALA A 155 -41.60 6.60 -17.83
C ALA A 155 -42.92 7.24 -17.34
N ARG A 156 -42.81 8.32 -16.54
CA ARG A 156 -43.97 9.10 -16.09
C ARG A 156 -44.60 9.92 -17.22
N LEU A 157 -43.80 10.58 -18.05
CA LEU A 157 -44.29 11.36 -19.19
C LEU A 157 -44.95 10.46 -20.25
N GLU A 158 -44.35 9.29 -20.48
CA GLU A 158 -44.82 8.30 -21.46
C GLU A 158 -45.93 7.41 -20.91
N ASN A 159 -46.17 7.42 -19.59
CA ASN A 159 -47.08 6.53 -18.87
C ASN A 159 -46.81 5.04 -19.16
N THR A 160 -45.54 4.64 -19.19
CA THR A 160 -45.12 3.26 -19.47
C THR A 160 -45.25 2.34 -18.25
N VAL A 161 -45.19 2.93 -17.05
CA VAL A 161 -45.42 2.25 -15.77
C VAL A 161 -46.30 3.14 -14.85
N PRO A 162 -47.12 2.56 -13.95
CA PRO A 162 -48.09 3.31 -13.16
C PRO A 162 -47.42 4.13 -12.05
N LEU A 163 -46.96 5.34 -12.39
CA LEU A 163 -46.25 6.25 -11.48
C LEU A 163 -47.12 7.36 -10.89
N ASP A 164 -48.40 7.45 -11.26
CA ASP A 164 -49.29 8.56 -10.87
C ASP A 164 -49.42 8.74 -9.36
N ASN A 165 -49.33 7.66 -8.58
CA ASN A 165 -49.42 7.71 -7.12
C ASN A 165 -48.05 7.79 -6.43
N LYS A 166 -46.95 7.91 -7.19
CA LYS A 166 -45.59 7.89 -6.66
C LYS A 166 -45.07 9.32 -6.53
N ILE A 167 -44.49 9.63 -5.38
CA ILE A 167 -43.86 10.94 -5.16
C ILE A 167 -42.42 10.88 -5.64
N THR A 168 -41.98 11.85 -6.44
CA THR A 168 -40.57 11.99 -6.79
C THR A 168 -40.04 13.32 -6.26
N ILE A 169 -38.93 13.28 -5.54
CA ILE A 169 -38.31 14.47 -4.95
C ILE A 169 -36.88 14.61 -5.47
N LEU A 170 -36.51 15.80 -5.94
CA LEU A 170 -35.13 16.20 -6.20
C LEU A 170 -34.67 17.13 -5.08
N GLN A 171 -33.67 16.70 -4.32
CA GLN A 171 -33.09 17.49 -3.24
C GLN A 171 -31.91 18.32 -3.75
N ASN A 172 -32.14 19.60 -4.05
CA ASN A 172 -31.15 20.53 -4.59
C ASN A 172 -30.40 21.30 -3.49
N SER A 173 -29.72 20.58 -2.60
CA SER A 173 -28.94 21.23 -1.53
C SER A 173 -27.73 21.97 -2.09
N ASP A 174 -27.53 23.22 -1.64
CA ASP A 174 -26.49 24.16 -2.07
C ASP A 174 -26.38 24.31 -3.61
N GLY A 175 -27.51 24.17 -4.32
CA GLY A 175 -27.54 24.29 -5.78
C GLY A 175 -26.81 23.17 -6.52
N PHE A 176 -26.63 22.00 -5.89
CA PHE A 176 -25.87 20.88 -6.48
C PHE A 176 -26.39 20.46 -7.87
N TRP A 177 -27.70 20.50 -8.08
CA TRP A 177 -28.42 20.14 -9.31
C TRP A 177 -28.82 21.35 -10.17
N ASP A 178 -28.28 22.54 -9.94
CA ASP A 178 -28.64 23.74 -10.72
C ASP A 178 -28.49 23.54 -12.24
N PRO A 179 -27.38 22.98 -12.78
CA PRO A 179 -27.27 22.74 -14.22
C PRO A 179 -28.39 21.84 -14.78
N LEU A 180 -28.77 20.81 -14.01
CA LEU A 180 -29.89 19.93 -14.35
C LEU A 180 -31.23 20.67 -14.31
N LEU A 181 -31.47 21.49 -13.29
CA LEU A 181 -32.74 22.22 -13.14
C LEU A 181 -32.89 23.35 -14.15
N ASP A 182 -31.81 24.01 -14.53
CA ASP A 182 -31.82 25.02 -15.58
C ASP A 182 -32.20 24.41 -16.94
N HIS A 183 -31.81 23.15 -17.18
CA HIS A 183 -32.06 22.46 -18.44
C HIS A 183 -33.39 21.66 -18.46
N LEU A 184 -33.72 20.97 -17.38
CA LEU A 184 -34.86 20.04 -17.25
C LEU A 184 -35.92 20.47 -16.21
N GLY A 185 -35.78 21.64 -15.57
CA GLY A 185 -36.67 22.09 -14.50
C GLY A 185 -38.15 22.22 -14.89
N GLY A 186 -38.44 22.36 -16.18
CA GLY A 186 -39.80 22.34 -16.72
C GLY A 186 -40.58 21.08 -16.35
N ILE A 187 -39.90 19.96 -16.09
CA ILE A 187 -40.53 18.67 -15.75
C ILE A 187 -41.30 18.69 -14.42
N PHE A 188 -40.89 19.56 -13.49
CA PHE A 188 -41.56 19.72 -12.20
C PHE A 188 -42.91 20.44 -12.33
N ASN A 189 -43.18 21.08 -13.47
CA ASN A 189 -44.45 21.73 -13.76
C ASN A 189 -45.45 20.82 -14.49
N VAL A 190 -45.04 19.59 -14.87
CA VAL A 190 -45.86 18.68 -15.68
C VAL A 190 -46.81 17.86 -14.81
N THR A 191 -46.42 17.53 -13.57
CA THR A 191 -47.20 16.69 -12.65
C THR A 191 -47.15 17.24 -11.23
N ASP A 192 -48.24 17.10 -10.47
CA ASP A 192 -48.34 17.52 -9.06
C ASP A 192 -47.58 16.60 -8.08
N HIS A 193 -46.87 15.60 -8.60
CA HIS A 193 -46.18 14.56 -7.83
C HIS A 193 -44.65 14.65 -7.92
N ASN A 194 -44.11 15.70 -8.54
CA ASN A 194 -42.68 15.99 -8.64
C ASN A 194 -42.36 17.23 -7.80
N PHE A 195 -41.39 17.12 -6.89
CA PHE A 195 -41.02 18.21 -6.00
C PHE A 195 -39.52 18.50 -6.02
N VAL A 196 -39.15 19.76 -5.85
CA VAL A 196 -37.78 20.17 -5.58
C VAL A 196 -37.70 20.70 -4.16
N THR A 197 -36.74 20.22 -3.39
CA THR A 197 -36.53 20.62 -1.99
C THR A 197 -35.10 21.10 -1.78
N ALA A 198 -34.86 22.11 -0.94
CA ALA A 198 -33.52 22.66 -0.75
C ALA A 198 -32.70 21.87 0.28
N THR A 199 -33.34 21.30 1.30
CA THR A 199 -32.66 20.56 2.36
C THR A 199 -33.28 19.19 2.63
N ARG A 200 -32.54 18.31 3.33
CA ARG A 200 -33.07 17.03 3.83
C ARG A 200 -34.28 17.23 4.75
N HIS A 201 -34.31 18.33 5.49
CA HIS A 201 -35.45 18.68 6.36
C HIS A 201 -36.69 18.97 5.51
N ASP A 202 -36.55 19.81 4.49
CA ASP A 202 -37.64 20.14 3.57
C ASP A 202 -38.15 18.90 2.83
N THR A 203 -37.25 17.96 2.49
CA THR A 203 -37.62 16.65 1.93
C THR A 203 -38.53 15.88 2.89
N VAL A 204 -38.15 15.78 4.17
CA VAL A 204 -38.93 15.10 5.20
C VAL A 204 -40.27 15.80 5.44
N GLU A 205 -40.30 17.12 5.58
CA GLU A 205 -41.55 17.89 5.73
C GLU A 205 -42.49 17.73 4.53
N THR A 206 -41.91 17.69 3.32
CA THR A 206 -42.68 17.48 2.09
C THR A 206 -43.33 16.09 2.09
N LEU A 207 -42.57 15.05 2.44
CA LEU A 207 -43.12 13.69 2.56
C LEU A 207 -44.15 13.59 3.69
N ASP A 208 -43.89 14.20 4.84
CA ASP A 208 -44.78 14.19 6.00
C ASP A 208 -46.17 14.74 5.67
N ARG A 209 -46.18 15.84 4.90
CA ARG A 209 -47.40 16.50 4.40
C ARG A 209 -48.14 15.66 3.36
N LEU A 210 -47.42 14.94 2.51
CA LEU A 210 -48.01 14.22 1.38
C LEU A 210 -48.44 12.78 1.73
N TYR A 211 -47.83 12.16 2.73
CA TYR A 211 -48.14 10.79 3.14
C TYR A 211 -49.35 10.71 4.08
N SER A 212 -50.21 9.74 3.81
CA SER A 212 -51.16 9.22 4.80
C SER A 212 -50.45 8.45 5.91
N ALA A 213 -51.04 8.34 7.10
CA ALA A 213 -50.46 7.60 8.23
C ALA A 213 -50.05 6.16 7.88
N SER A 214 -50.84 5.45 7.05
CA SER A 214 -50.52 4.10 6.60
C SER A 214 -49.35 4.03 5.63
N GLN A 215 -49.10 5.10 4.86
CA GLN A 215 -47.93 5.17 3.98
C GLN A 215 -46.67 5.46 4.76
N LYS A 216 -46.71 6.26 5.82
CA LYS A 216 -45.54 6.62 6.64
C LYS A 216 -44.84 5.37 7.20
N SER A 217 -45.63 4.48 7.81
CA SER A 217 -45.16 3.28 8.50
C SER A 217 -44.79 2.10 7.58
N ARG A 218 -45.01 2.19 6.26
CA ARG A 218 -44.66 1.11 5.34
C ARG A 218 -43.14 1.06 5.17
N ILE A 219 -42.54 -0.10 5.45
CA ILE A 219 -41.12 -0.30 5.22
C ILE A 219 -40.94 -0.65 3.74
N PRO A 220 -40.08 0.08 3.00
CA PRO A 220 -39.86 -0.18 1.60
C PRO A 220 -39.15 -1.52 1.44
N ASP A 221 -39.49 -2.26 0.40
CA ASP A 221 -38.80 -3.51 0.10
C ASP A 221 -37.36 -3.21 -0.35
N ARG A 222 -36.37 -3.94 0.17
CA ARG A 222 -35.00 -3.85 -0.37
C ARG A 222 -34.95 -4.87 -1.48
N GLY A 223 -34.67 -4.45 -2.71
CA GLY A 223 -34.86 -5.29 -3.89
C GLY A 223 -33.94 -6.52 -3.88
N ASP A 224 -34.25 -7.57 -3.13
CA ASP A 224 -33.48 -8.80 -2.95
C ASP A 224 -31.95 -8.63 -2.85
N CYS A 225 -31.46 -7.57 -2.20
CA CYS A 225 -30.06 -7.47 -1.81
C CYS A 225 -29.82 -8.38 -0.61
N SER A 226 -29.84 -9.70 -0.84
CA SER A 226 -29.71 -10.76 0.18
C SER A 226 -28.27 -10.97 0.66
N ASP A 227 -27.29 -10.38 -0.02
CA ASP A 227 -25.88 -10.57 0.27
C ASP A 227 -25.48 -9.74 1.50
N LYS A 228 -25.79 -10.29 2.67
CA LYS A 228 -25.32 -9.78 3.95
C LYS A 228 -23.99 -10.42 4.31
N ILE A 229 -23.03 -9.61 4.75
CA ILE A 229 -21.75 -10.11 5.28
C ILE A 229 -21.90 -10.24 6.79
N GLU A 230 -22.32 -11.43 7.23
CA GLU A 230 -22.55 -11.75 8.63
C GLU A 230 -21.24 -11.79 9.44
N ALA A 231 -21.37 -11.65 10.77
CA ALA A 231 -20.28 -11.90 11.70
C ALA A 231 -19.67 -13.30 11.48
N GLY A 232 -18.33 -13.38 11.43
CA GLY A 232 -17.57 -14.59 11.13
C GLY A 232 -17.29 -14.84 9.65
N ALA A 233 -17.88 -14.06 8.74
CA ALA A 233 -17.60 -14.17 7.30
C ALA A 233 -16.11 -13.99 7.00
N THR A 234 -15.62 -14.67 5.96
CA THR A 234 -14.23 -14.58 5.51
C THR A 234 -14.12 -13.68 4.28
N ILE A 235 -13.36 -12.60 4.40
CA ILE A 235 -13.00 -11.72 3.29
C ILE A 235 -11.60 -12.10 2.83
N MET A 236 -11.51 -12.62 1.60
CA MET A 236 -10.25 -12.99 0.95
C MET A 236 -9.77 -11.82 0.10
N MET A 237 -8.79 -11.08 0.63
CA MET A 237 -8.17 -9.95 -0.06
C MET A 237 -7.27 -10.45 -1.19
N VAL A 238 -7.64 -10.13 -2.43
CA VAL A 238 -6.87 -10.50 -3.63
C VAL A 238 -6.00 -9.31 -4.01
N THR A 239 -4.80 -9.25 -3.41
CA THR A 239 -3.87 -8.15 -3.64
C THR A 239 -2.42 -8.62 -3.65
N GLY A 240 -1.60 -7.99 -4.49
CA GLY A 240 -0.15 -8.20 -4.49
C GLY A 240 0.55 -7.54 -3.30
N ASN A 241 -0.12 -6.63 -2.58
CA ASN A 241 0.46 -5.85 -1.50
C ASN A 241 -0.14 -6.26 -0.14
N ARG A 242 0.61 -7.05 0.65
CA ARG A 242 0.18 -7.47 2.00
C ARG A 242 -0.06 -6.29 2.95
N LYS A 243 0.58 -5.14 2.76
CA LYS A 243 0.35 -3.94 3.60
C LYS A 243 -1.13 -3.55 3.64
N LYS A 244 -1.80 -3.58 2.48
CA LYS A 244 -3.21 -3.26 2.38
C LYS A 244 -4.06 -4.10 3.33
N ILE A 245 -3.71 -5.36 3.52
CA ILE A 245 -4.46 -6.31 4.36
C ILE A 245 -4.34 -5.94 5.83
N TYR A 246 -3.16 -5.50 6.26
CA TYR A 246 -2.99 -4.96 7.60
C TYR A 246 -3.80 -3.68 7.79
N ASP A 247 -3.82 -2.79 6.79
CA ASP A 247 -4.61 -1.55 6.86
C ASP A 247 -6.10 -1.86 6.96
N TYR A 248 -6.62 -2.78 6.14
CA TYR A 248 -7.99 -3.26 6.25
C TYR A 248 -8.28 -3.94 7.60
N ASN A 249 -7.41 -4.82 8.09
CA ASN A 249 -7.55 -5.43 9.41
C ASN A 249 -7.61 -4.38 10.52
N LYS A 250 -6.76 -3.35 10.48
CA LYS A 250 -6.80 -2.21 11.40
C LYS A 250 -8.16 -1.51 11.34
N VAL A 251 -8.70 -1.28 10.14
CA VAL A 251 -10.01 -0.65 9.95
C VAL A 251 -11.14 -1.52 10.50
N PHE A 252 -11.21 -2.80 10.11
CA PHE A 252 -12.23 -3.74 10.57
C PHE A 252 -12.22 -3.87 12.10
N LYS A 253 -11.04 -4.03 12.71
CA LYS A 253 -10.85 -4.04 14.16
C LYS A 253 -11.28 -2.74 14.83
N SER A 254 -10.88 -1.59 14.29
CA SER A 254 -11.26 -0.27 14.83
C SER A 254 -12.77 -0.03 14.78
N ARG A 255 -13.45 -0.68 13.82
CA ARG A 255 -14.91 -0.61 13.65
C ARG A 255 -15.67 -1.69 14.42
N GLY A 256 -14.99 -2.63 15.08
CA GLY A 256 -15.63 -3.75 15.78
C GLY A 256 -16.41 -4.67 14.86
N THR A 257 -15.96 -4.84 13.60
CA THR A 257 -16.57 -5.80 12.68
C THR A 257 -16.00 -7.19 12.94
N ASP A 258 -16.87 -8.19 13.08
CA ASP A 258 -16.46 -9.59 13.31
C ASP A 258 -16.10 -10.32 11.99
N VAL A 259 -15.59 -9.62 10.97
CA VAL A 259 -15.20 -10.22 9.69
C VAL A 259 -13.74 -10.65 9.71
N ASN A 260 -13.45 -11.83 9.17
CA ASN A 260 -12.10 -12.38 9.09
C ASN A 260 -11.47 -11.97 7.76
N CYS A 261 -10.53 -11.02 7.76
CA CYS A 261 -9.77 -10.70 6.55
C CYS A 261 -8.50 -11.53 6.45
N ILE A 262 -8.39 -12.27 5.36
CA ILE A 262 -7.20 -13.07 5.04
C ILE A 262 -6.59 -12.60 3.74
N TRP A 263 -5.29 -12.81 3.62
CA TRP A 263 -4.62 -12.65 2.34
C TRP A 263 -4.86 -13.87 1.46
N PHE A 264 -5.41 -13.67 0.26
CA PHE A 264 -5.63 -14.77 -0.67
C PHE A 264 -4.33 -15.53 -0.95
N GLN A 265 -3.26 -14.83 -1.31
CA GLN A 265 -1.96 -15.42 -1.67
C GLN A 265 -1.19 -16.02 -0.46
N GLN A 266 -1.67 -15.82 0.76
CA GLN A 266 -1.15 -16.52 1.94
C GLN A 266 -1.69 -17.95 2.04
N LYS A 267 -2.88 -18.19 1.48
CA LYS A 267 -3.62 -19.45 1.63
C LYS A 267 -3.76 -20.20 0.31
N PHE A 268 -3.61 -19.50 -0.82
CA PHE A 268 -3.75 -20.03 -2.17
C PHE A 268 -2.58 -19.57 -3.04
N ASP A 269 -2.45 -20.19 -4.19
CA ASP A 269 -1.45 -19.84 -5.21
C ASP A 269 -1.71 -18.43 -5.74
N LYS A 270 -0.64 -17.72 -6.07
CA LYS A 270 -0.72 -16.34 -6.53
C LYS A 270 -1.33 -16.30 -7.95
N PRO A 271 -2.42 -15.54 -8.17
CA PRO A 271 -2.93 -15.31 -9.52
C PRO A 271 -1.92 -14.49 -10.32
N VAL A 272 -1.99 -14.59 -11.65
CA VAL A 272 -1.27 -13.68 -12.55
C VAL A 272 -1.73 -12.24 -12.25
N GLY A 273 -0.79 -11.30 -12.19
CA GLY A 273 -1.11 -9.90 -11.95
C GLY A 273 -1.81 -9.29 -13.16
N ALA A 274 -2.82 -8.44 -12.91
CA ALA A 274 -3.41 -7.61 -13.96
C ALA A 274 -2.35 -6.66 -14.56
N THR A 275 -2.52 -6.32 -15.83
CA THR A 275 -1.62 -5.38 -16.53
C THR A 275 -1.92 -3.92 -16.19
N GLU A 276 -3.13 -3.64 -15.69
CA GLU A 276 -3.64 -2.31 -15.31
C GLU A 276 -3.63 -1.33 -16.51
N GLU A 277 -3.91 -1.86 -17.70
CA GLU A 277 -3.89 -1.11 -18.96
C GLU A 277 -5.07 -0.14 -19.09
N SER A 278 -6.16 -0.37 -18.33
CA SER A 278 -7.32 0.52 -18.33
C SER A 278 -7.00 1.94 -17.84
N CYS A 279 -5.91 2.15 -17.10
CA CYS A 279 -5.59 3.44 -16.49
C CYS A 279 -6.67 4.00 -15.55
N SER A 280 -7.71 3.25 -15.18
CA SER A 280 -8.84 3.69 -14.34
C SER A 280 -9.02 2.77 -13.15
N TYR A 281 -9.51 3.27 -12.01
CA TYR A 281 -9.66 2.44 -10.81
C TYR A 281 -10.64 1.29 -11.04
N THR A 282 -11.78 1.58 -11.66
CA THR A 282 -12.81 0.56 -11.93
C THR A 282 -12.34 -0.45 -12.98
N GLY A 283 -11.68 0.01 -14.05
CA GLY A 283 -11.10 -0.87 -15.06
C GLY A 283 -10.05 -1.81 -14.50
N ASN A 284 -9.13 -1.30 -13.68
CA ASN A 284 -8.08 -2.10 -13.04
C ASN A 284 -8.69 -3.17 -12.13
N LEU A 285 -9.79 -2.86 -11.42
CA LEU A 285 -10.54 -3.87 -10.67
C LEU A 285 -11.11 -4.96 -11.58
N ILE A 286 -11.71 -4.59 -12.71
CA ILE A 286 -12.29 -5.56 -13.66
C ILE A 286 -11.21 -6.50 -14.21
N GLU A 287 -10.04 -5.97 -14.57
CA GLU A 287 -8.89 -6.78 -15.00
C GLU A 287 -8.42 -7.75 -13.89
N LYS A 288 -8.33 -7.27 -12.64
CA LYS A 288 -7.99 -8.11 -11.48
C LYS A 288 -9.01 -9.23 -11.25
N ILE A 289 -10.30 -8.94 -11.42
CA ILE A 289 -11.37 -9.94 -11.33
C ILE A 289 -11.26 -10.95 -12.49
N GLU A 290 -10.95 -10.49 -13.70
CA GLU A 290 -10.77 -11.37 -14.86
C GLU A 290 -9.62 -12.36 -14.66
N GLU A 291 -8.46 -11.88 -14.19
CA GLU A 291 -7.32 -12.74 -13.87
C GLU A 291 -7.66 -13.74 -12.77
N MET A 292 -8.42 -13.34 -11.75
CA MET A 292 -8.88 -14.26 -10.71
C MET A 292 -9.89 -15.29 -11.24
N TYR A 293 -10.80 -14.90 -12.13
CA TYR A 293 -11.72 -15.81 -12.82
C TYR A 293 -10.95 -16.86 -13.64
N ARG A 294 -9.95 -16.43 -14.44
CA ARG A 294 -9.07 -17.32 -15.20
C ARG A 294 -8.29 -18.24 -14.26
N HIS A 295 -7.80 -17.72 -13.15
CA HIS A 295 -7.05 -18.50 -12.17
C HIS A 295 -7.90 -19.62 -11.54
N ILE A 296 -9.13 -19.33 -11.09
CA ILE A 296 -10.04 -20.38 -10.59
C ILE A 296 -10.36 -21.39 -11.69
N ARG A 297 -10.71 -20.92 -12.90
CA ARG A 297 -11.17 -21.76 -14.01
C ARG A 297 -10.06 -22.67 -14.56
N ASP A 298 -8.92 -22.10 -14.88
CA ASP A 298 -7.87 -22.74 -15.69
C ASP A 298 -6.77 -23.38 -14.84
N PHE A 299 -6.40 -22.75 -13.71
CA PHE A 299 -5.33 -23.25 -12.85
C PHE A 299 -5.85 -24.25 -11.82
N TYR A 300 -6.90 -23.88 -11.07
CA TYR A 300 -7.46 -24.77 -10.06
C TYR A 300 -8.46 -25.78 -10.63
N GLY A 301 -9.41 -25.30 -11.44
CA GLY A 301 -10.69 -25.97 -11.66
C GLY A 301 -11.62 -25.82 -10.44
N THR A 302 -12.92 -25.66 -10.66
CA THR A 302 -13.90 -25.35 -9.59
C THR A 302 -14.00 -26.44 -8.53
N GLU A 303 -13.99 -27.72 -8.93
CA GLU A 303 -14.07 -28.87 -8.00
C GLU A 303 -12.87 -28.90 -7.04
N ASN A 304 -11.66 -28.88 -7.58
CA ASN A 304 -10.43 -28.87 -6.80
C ASN A 304 -10.31 -27.61 -5.92
N PHE A 305 -10.75 -26.44 -6.42
CA PHE A 305 -10.77 -25.23 -5.61
C PHE A 305 -11.70 -25.37 -4.38
N ARG A 306 -12.89 -25.98 -4.54
CA ARG A 306 -13.79 -26.31 -3.41
C ARG A 306 -13.14 -27.30 -2.43
N GLU A 307 -12.44 -28.30 -2.93
CA GLU A 307 -11.73 -29.26 -2.06
C GLU A 307 -10.63 -28.57 -1.24
N ILE A 308 -9.88 -27.65 -1.85
CA ILE A 308 -8.87 -26.85 -1.15
C ILE A 308 -9.51 -25.96 -0.09
N LEU A 309 -10.61 -25.26 -0.42
CA LEU A 309 -11.38 -24.45 0.55
C LEU A 309 -11.83 -25.29 1.74
N LYS A 310 -12.43 -26.46 1.48
CA LYS A 310 -12.87 -27.40 2.52
C LYS A 310 -11.71 -27.89 3.38
N LYS A 311 -10.58 -28.26 2.75
CA LYS A 311 -9.37 -28.72 3.45
C LYS A 311 -8.79 -27.63 4.36
N LYS A 312 -8.90 -26.36 3.96
CA LYS A 312 -8.46 -25.19 4.73
C LYS A 312 -9.52 -24.64 5.68
N ASN A 313 -10.66 -25.33 5.81
CA ASN A 313 -11.79 -24.99 6.69
C ASN A 313 -12.44 -23.62 6.38
N TYR A 314 -12.49 -23.24 5.10
CA TYR A 314 -13.24 -22.06 4.66
C TYR A 314 -14.65 -22.42 4.24
N ASN A 315 -15.65 -21.76 4.84
CA ASN A 315 -17.04 -21.90 4.44
C ASN A 315 -17.31 -21.04 3.19
N ILE A 316 -17.53 -21.70 2.06
CA ILE A 316 -17.79 -21.05 0.77
C ILE A 316 -19.03 -20.15 0.79
N GLU A 317 -20.06 -20.52 1.56
CA GLU A 317 -21.32 -19.78 1.66
C GLU A 317 -21.14 -18.42 2.35
N SER A 318 -20.11 -18.29 3.19
CA SER A 318 -19.79 -17.07 3.94
C SER A 318 -18.39 -16.55 3.61
N SER A 319 -17.94 -16.76 2.38
CA SER A 319 -16.64 -16.30 1.88
C SER A 319 -16.79 -15.34 0.70
N TYR A 320 -15.99 -14.28 0.69
CA TYR A 320 -16.04 -13.22 -0.30
C TYR A 320 -14.64 -12.93 -0.84
N LEU A 321 -14.52 -12.65 -2.14
CA LEU A 321 -13.31 -12.07 -2.71
C LEU A 321 -13.41 -10.55 -2.61
N TRP A 322 -12.33 -9.91 -2.20
CA TRP A 322 -12.22 -8.45 -2.13
C TRP A 322 -11.04 -7.99 -2.97
N PHE A 323 -11.34 -7.17 -3.97
CA PHE A 323 -10.37 -6.49 -4.82
C PHE A 323 -10.40 -5.00 -4.51
N ASP A 324 -9.24 -4.36 -4.52
CA ASP A 324 -9.15 -2.92 -4.27
C ASP A 324 -8.18 -2.22 -5.22
N ASP A 325 -8.48 -0.96 -5.48
CA ASP A 325 -7.58 -0.06 -6.19
C ASP A 325 -7.74 1.37 -5.67
N GLY A 326 -6.70 2.19 -5.76
CA GLY A 326 -6.78 3.55 -5.24
C GLY A 326 -5.48 4.34 -5.35
N GLY A 327 -5.63 5.66 -5.29
CA GLY A 327 -4.58 6.63 -5.56
C GLY A 327 -4.92 8.00 -4.99
N VAL A 328 -3.93 8.89 -5.01
CA VAL A 328 -4.09 10.28 -4.58
C VAL A 328 -3.90 11.19 -5.77
N GLU A 329 -4.97 11.84 -6.21
CA GLU A 329 -5.02 12.72 -7.38
C GLU A 329 -5.02 14.18 -6.95
N PHE A 330 -4.37 15.05 -7.69
CA PHE A 330 -4.46 16.49 -7.44
C PHE A 330 -5.80 17.02 -7.96
N GLU A 331 -6.50 17.84 -7.16
CA GLU A 331 -7.72 18.51 -7.65
C GLU A 331 -7.38 19.51 -8.77
N GLU A 332 -6.26 20.21 -8.63
CA GLU A 332 -5.69 21.05 -9.68
C GLU A 332 -4.36 20.45 -10.13
N ASN A 333 -4.21 20.19 -11.43
CA ASN A 333 -3.02 19.55 -11.96
C ASN A 333 -1.80 20.48 -11.86
N LEU A 334 -0.99 20.31 -10.82
CA LEU A 334 0.26 21.04 -10.61
C LEU A 334 1.45 20.40 -11.36
N THR A 335 1.21 19.38 -12.18
CA THR A 335 2.28 18.57 -12.80
C THR A 335 2.33 18.66 -14.32
N ASP A 336 1.51 19.53 -14.91
CA ASP A 336 1.39 19.76 -16.35
C ASP A 336 2.42 20.76 -16.91
N GLY A 337 3.18 21.41 -16.05
CA GLY A 337 4.12 22.45 -16.45
C GLY A 337 5.53 21.96 -16.81
N PRO A 338 6.36 22.86 -17.37
CA PRO A 338 7.76 22.56 -17.72
C PRO A 338 8.58 22.12 -16.51
N GLU A 339 8.19 22.53 -15.31
CA GLU A 339 8.78 22.09 -14.05
C GLU A 339 8.60 20.61 -13.73
N PHE A 340 7.82 19.85 -14.52
CA PHE A 340 7.74 18.37 -14.45
C PHE A 340 8.09 17.70 -15.80
N ALA A 341 8.64 18.43 -16.77
CA ALA A 341 8.89 17.91 -18.12
C ALA A 341 9.84 16.70 -18.18
N ASN A 342 10.75 16.57 -17.21
CA ASN A 342 11.66 15.43 -17.08
C ASN A 342 11.11 14.26 -16.24
N CYS A 343 9.85 14.32 -15.81
CA CYS A 343 9.21 13.33 -14.93
C CYS A 343 8.14 12.47 -15.66
N THR A 344 8.19 12.40 -16.99
CA THR A 344 7.10 11.88 -17.84
C THR A 344 6.94 10.35 -17.88
N TYR A 345 7.97 9.58 -17.52
CA TYR A 345 7.99 8.11 -17.72
C TYR A 345 6.97 7.32 -16.86
N ARG A 346 6.36 7.92 -15.84
CA ARG A 346 5.38 7.26 -14.95
C ARG A 346 4.08 8.03 -14.75
N MET A 347 3.81 9.00 -15.61
CA MET A 347 2.59 9.78 -15.55
C MET A 347 1.73 9.45 -16.76
N ASN A 348 0.39 9.44 -16.62
CA ASN A 348 -0.51 9.31 -17.76
C ASN A 348 -0.09 10.34 -18.83
N PRO A 349 0.32 9.92 -20.05
CA PRO A 349 0.84 10.84 -21.05
C PRO A 349 -0.23 11.80 -21.58
N TYR A 350 -1.51 11.53 -21.34
CA TYR A 350 -2.66 12.35 -21.73
C TYR A 350 -3.39 12.90 -20.50
N LYS A 351 -2.66 13.59 -19.62
CA LYS A 351 -3.18 14.16 -18.36
C LYS A 351 -4.41 15.04 -18.54
N ASP A 352 -4.55 15.69 -19.70
CA ASP A 352 -5.68 16.58 -19.99
C ASP A 352 -6.94 15.83 -20.49
N HIS A 353 -6.84 14.52 -20.76
CA HIS A 353 -7.88 13.75 -21.47
C HIS A 353 -8.32 12.45 -20.77
N GLY A 354 -7.69 12.08 -19.64
CA GLY A 354 -7.97 10.87 -18.85
C GLY A 354 -7.78 11.05 -17.34
N PRO A 355 -7.78 9.97 -16.54
CA PRO A 355 -7.66 10.03 -15.08
C PRO A 355 -6.42 10.79 -14.61
N GLY A 356 -6.55 11.37 -13.41
CA GLY A 356 -5.64 12.36 -12.86
C GLY A 356 -4.22 11.84 -12.64
N ALA A 357 -3.28 12.76 -12.51
CA ALA A 357 -1.90 12.40 -12.16
C ALA A 357 -1.84 11.93 -10.70
N GLU A 358 -1.52 10.65 -10.49
CA GLU A 358 -1.31 10.12 -9.14
C GLU A 358 -0.03 10.67 -8.50
N LEU A 359 -0.15 11.19 -7.27
CA LEU A 359 0.97 11.67 -6.46
C LEU A 359 2.04 10.61 -6.30
N LYS A 360 1.68 9.34 -6.14
CA LYS A 360 2.65 8.24 -6.03
C LYS A 360 3.54 8.14 -7.28
N GLY A 361 2.94 8.21 -8.46
CA GLY A 361 3.67 8.23 -9.73
C GLY A 361 4.61 9.43 -9.84
N VAL A 362 4.15 10.60 -9.40
CA VAL A 362 4.95 11.85 -9.33
C VAL A 362 6.17 11.68 -8.41
N LEU A 363 5.96 11.20 -7.19
CA LEU A 363 7.05 11.01 -6.22
C LEU A 363 8.10 10.02 -6.73
N CYS A 364 7.67 8.90 -7.33
CA CYS A 364 8.57 7.94 -7.96
C CYS A 364 9.37 8.57 -9.10
N ALA A 365 8.74 9.38 -9.96
CA ALA A 365 9.42 10.02 -11.09
C ALA A 365 10.46 11.06 -10.64
N ILE A 366 10.21 11.76 -9.53
CA ILE A 366 11.09 12.84 -9.03
C ILE A 366 12.28 12.29 -8.25
N THR A 367 12.14 11.10 -7.67
CA THR A 367 13.19 10.42 -6.90
C THR A 367 14.53 10.36 -7.64
N ASN A 368 14.53 10.33 -8.97
CA ASN A 368 15.74 10.24 -9.80
C ASN A 368 15.99 11.46 -10.70
N GLN A 369 15.30 12.58 -10.50
CA GLN A 369 15.34 13.74 -11.42
C GLN A 369 15.56 15.05 -10.66
N PRO A 370 16.77 15.65 -10.70
CA PRO A 370 17.02 16.91 -10.03
C PRO A 370 16.23 18.03 -10.69
N PHE A 371 15.94 19.06 -9.91
CA PHE A 371 15.35 20.29 -10.40
C PHE A 371 16.10 21.47 -9.85
N GLN A 372 16.69 22.28 -10.74
CA GLN A 372 17.53 23.42 -10.36
C GLN A 372 18.62 23.03 -9.33
N ASN A 373 19.30 21.90 -9.57
CA ASN A 373 20.33 21.31 -8.70
C ASN A 373 19.84 20.80 -7.32
N LYS A 374 18.53 20.77 -7.07
CA LYS A 374 17.93 20.19 -5.87
C LYS A 374 17.38 18.79 -6.14
N TRP A 375 17.58 17.87 -5.21
CA TRP A 375 17.16 16.46 -5.29
C TRP A 375 16.11 16.13 -4.23
N GLY A 376 15.44 14.98 -4.38
CA GLY A 376 14.50 14.45 -3.40
C GLY A 376 13.40 15.45 -3.01
N VAL A 377 13.16 15.58 -1.70
CA VAL A 377 12.17 16.50 -1.12
C VAL A 377 12.41 17.94 -1.59
N GLU A 378 13.63 18.46 -1.52
CA GLU A 378 13.89 19.87 -1.86
C GLU A 378 13.60 20.16 -3.35
N GLY A 379 13.91 19.20 -4.23
CA GLY A 379 13.56 19.28 -5.65
C GLY A 379 12.05 19.26 -5.86
N LEU A 380 11.33 18.37 -5.16
CA LEU A 380 9.88 18.28 -5.19
C LEU A 380 9.21 19.59 -4.76
N VAL A 381 9.60 20.12 -3.59
CA VAL A 381 9.07 21.39 -3.05
C VAL A 381 9.28 22.50 -4.05
N LYS A 382 10.49 22.59 -4.63
CA LYS A 382 10.79 23.66 -5.58
C LYS A 382 9.97 23.57 -6.87
N ARG A 383 9.70 22.35 -7.36
CA ARG A 383 8.81 22.15 -8.52
C ARG A 383 7.41 22.63 -8.20
N PHE A 384 6.84 22.24 -7.06
CA PHE A 384 5.49 22.66 -6.69
C PHE A 384 5.37 24.17 -6.42
N GLU A 385 6.37 24.81 -5.81
CA GLU A 385 6.39 26.27 -5.67
C GLU A 385 6.27 26.97 -7.03
N LEU A 386 7.07 26.56 -8.02
CA LEU A 386 7.03 27.16 -9.36
C LEU A 386 5.75 26.80 -10.12
N ALA A 387 5.23 25.58 -9.95
CA ALA A 387 3.95 25.18 -10.52
C ALA A 387 2.80 26.03 -9.99
N LEU A 388 2.79 26.28 -8.68
CA LEU A 388 1.81 27.13 -8.00
C LEU A 388 1.88 28.57 -8.52
N GLU A 389 3.09 29.16 -8.57
CA GLU A 389 3.32 30.50 -9.13
C GLU A 389 2.82 30.61 -10.58
N ARG A 390 3.12 29.60 -11.42
CA ARG A 390 2.66 29.53 -12.80
C ARG A 390 1.13 29.48 -12.89
N LYS A 391 0.48 28.60 -12.14
CA LYS A 391 -0.99 28.45 -12.15
C LYS A 391 -1.71 29.71 -11.68
N ILE A 392 -1.17 30.40 -10.67
CA ILE A 392 -1.67 31.72 -10.25
C ILE A 392 -1.59 32.71 -11.42
N GLN A 393 -0.45 32.77 -12.12
CA GLN A 393 -0.27 33.67 -13.25
C GLN A 393 -1.18 33.33 -14.45
N GLU A 394 -1.35 32.05 -14.76
CA GLU A 394 -2.29 31.57 -15.79
C GLU A 394 -3.70 32.06 -15.50
N LYS A 395 -4.18 31.92 -14.26
CA LYS A 395 -5.51 32.39 -13.85
C LYS A 395 -5.61 33.92 -13.82
N LEU A 396 -4.58 34.65 -13.38
CA LEU A 396 -4.55 36.12 -13.47
C LEU A 396 -4.73 36.59 -14.92
N ASN A 397 -4.12 35.89 -15.88
CA ASN A 397 -4.22 36.21 -17.30
C ASN A 397 -5.64 35.98 -17.87
N THR A 398 -6.49 35.20 -17.19
CA THR A 398 -7.92 35.04 -17.54
C THR A 398 -8.82 36.17 -17.02
N GLY A 399 -8.26 37.14 -16.28
CA GLY A 399 -8.99 38.29 -15.73
C GLY A 399 -9.52 38.09 -14.31
N LEU A 400 -9.14 37.00 -13.62
CA LEU A 400 -9.48 36.77 -12.21
C LEU A 400 -8.64 37.68 -11.31
N ALA A 401 -9.29 38.51 -10.47
CA ALA A 401 -8.60 39.51 -9.64
C ALA A 401 -7.79 38.89 -8.48
N ASN A 402 -8.22 37.75 -7.94
CA ASN A 402 -7.55 37.01 -6.86
C ASN A 402 -7.70 35.50 -7.13
N PRO A 403 -6.89 34.93 -8.02
CA PRO A 403 -7.03 33.53 -8.36
C PRO A 403 -6.49 32.63 -7.25
N GLU A 404 -7.35 31.75 -6.75
CA GLU A 404 -6.93 30.67 -5.87
C GLU A 404 -6.51 29.46 -6.70
N VAL A 405 -5.42 28.81 -6.32
CA VAL A 405 -4.97 27.53 -6.88
C VAL A 405 -5.13 26.48 -5.79
N SER A 406 -5.86 25.40 -6.08
CA SER A 406 -6.13 24.37 -5.09
C SER A 406 -4.85 23.59 -4.80
N THR A 407 -4.56 23.39 -3.51
CA THR A 407 -3.55 22.43 -3.02
C THR A 407 -4.23 21.17 -2.47
N GLN A 408 -5.53 21.01 -2.71
CA GLN A 408 -6.25 19.82 -2.30
C GLN A 408 -5.88 18.66 -3.21
N ALA A 409 -5.82 17.49 -2.59
CA ALA A 409 -5.72 16.22 -3.26
C ALA A 409 -6.93 15.35 -2.88
N LEU A 410 -7.43 14.62 -3.87
CA LEU A 410 -8.51 13.66 -3.75
C LEU A 410 -7.86 12.29 -3.62
N ASP A 411 -7.87 11.76 -2.40
CA ASP A 411 -7.47 10.37 -2.13
C ASP A 411 -8.69 9.49 -2.39
N ARG A 412 -8.61 8.65 -3.41
CA ARG A 412 -9.71 7.85 -3.96
C ARG A 412 -9.38 6.37 -3.86
N ALA A 413 -10.40 5.57 -3.56
CA ALA A 413 -10.30 4.13 -3.61
C ALA A 413 -11.61 3.51 -4.08
N THR A 414 -11.48 2.41 -4.81
CA THR A 414 -12.56 1.54 -5.23
C THR A 414 -12.36 0.14 -4.69
N ALA A 415 -13.45 -0.58 -4.47
CA ALA A 415 -13.42 -2.00 -4.19
C ALA A 415 -14.51 -2.74 -4.95
N ALA A 416 -14.20 -3.98 -5.31
CA ALA A 416 -15.17 -4.94 -5.81
C ALA A 416 -15.25 -6.13 -4.84
N ILE A 417 -16.48 -6.48 -4.45
CA ILE A 417 -16.76 -7.57 -3.52
C ILE A 417 -17.58 -8.63 -4.23
N ILE A 418 -17.10 -9.88 -4.19
CA ILE A 418 -17.70 -11.00 -4.91
C ILE A 418 -18.00 -12.14 -3.95
N PRO A 419 -19.28 -12.53 -3.78
CA PRO A 419 -19.65 -13.76 -3.09
C PRO A 419 -19.03 -14.99 -3.79
N LEU A 420 -18.18 -15.72 -3.07
CA LEU A 420 -17.32 -16.74 -3.65
C LEU A 420 -18.14 -17.92 -4.21
N LYS A 421 -19.22 -18.29 -3.52
CA LYS A 421 -20.12 -19.37 -3.91
C LYS A 421 -20.74 -19.14 -5.29
N GLN A 422 -21.36 -17.98 -5.49
CA GLN A 422 -22.03 -17.61 -6.73
C GLN A 422 -21.04 -17.51 -7.89
N CYS A 423 -19.84 -16.98 -7.64
CA CYS A 423 -18.77 -16.92 -8.62
C CYS A 423 -18.39 -18.35 -9.09
N ILE A 424 -18.09 -19.26 -8.16
CA ILE A 424 -17.70 -20.64 -8.48
C ILE A 424 -18.85 -21.39 -9.17
N ASP A 425 -20.09 -21.25 -8.68
CA ASP A 425 -21.27 -21.89 -9.27
C ASP A 425 -21.48 -21.45 -10.74
N ASN A 426 -21.22 -20.18 -11.05
CA ASN A 426 -21.32 -19.67 -12.42
C ASN A 426 -20.15 -20.15 -13.30
N ILE A 427 -18.92 -20.21 -12.79
CA ILE A 427 -17.77 -20.78 -13.50
C ILE A 427 -18.02 -22.25 -13.84
N GLU A 428 -18.58 -23.01 -12.89
CA GLU A 428 -18.92 -24.43 -13.05
C GLU A 428 -19.97 -24.64 -14.15
N LYS A 429 -20.92 -23.71 -14.29
CA LYS A 429 -21.88 -23.64 -15.40
C LYS A 429 -21.27 -23.15 -16.71
N LYS A 430 -19.94 -23.03 -16.79
CA LYS A 430 -19.16 -22.57 -17.95
C LYS A 430 -19.54 -21.15 -18.40
N ALA A 431 -19.91 -20.28 -17.45
CA ALA A 431 -20.15 -18.88 -17.76
C ALA A 431 -18.87 -18.22 -18.31
N SER A 432 -18.99 -17.43 -19.37
CA SER A 432 -17.90 -16.55 -19.83
C SER A 432 -17.63 -15.44 -18.81
N PHE A 433 -16.50 -14.74 -18.91
CA PHE A 433 -16.21 -13.61 -18.02
C PHE A 433 -17.30 -12.52 -18.07
N ALA A 434 -17.80 -12.17 -19.27
CA ALA A 434 -18.93 -11.27 -19.42
C ALA A 434 -20.18 -11.77 -18.67
N GLN A 435 -20.48 -13.07 -18.77
CA GLN A 435 -21.59 -13.68 -18.03
C GLN A 435 -21.32 -13.72 -16.51
N ILE A 436 -20.08 -13.81 -16.05
CA ILE A 436 -19.72 -13.69 -14.63
C ILE A 436 -20.06 -12.29 -14.14
N MET A 437 -19.68 -11.25 -14.89
CA MET A 437 -19.97 -9.84 -14.57
C MET A 437 -21.48 -9.54 -14.53
N GLU A 438 -22.28 -10.23 -15.34
CA GLU A 438 -23.74 -10.07 -15.37
C GLU A 438 -24.48 -10.89 -14.31
N LYS A 439 -24.11 -12.17 -14.13
CA LYS A 439 -24.88 -13.14 -13.33
C LYS A 439 -24.41 -13.28 -11.90
N THR A 440 -23.20 -12.80 -11.59
CA THR A 440 -22.65 -12.85 -10.23
C THR A 440 -22.96 -11.51 -9.55
N PRO A 441 -23.41 -11.51 -8.29
CA PRO A 441 -23.61 -10.28 -7.52
C PRO A 441 -22.25 -9.64 -7.16
N ILE A 442 -21.66 -8.93 -8.11
CA ILE A 442 -20.42 -8.18 -7.90
C ILE A 442 -20.79 -6.78 -7.45
N HIS A 443 -20.43 -6.44 -6.22
CA HIS A 443 -20.71 -5.13 -5.64
C HIS A 443 -19.52 -4.21 -5.82
N PHE A 444 -19.72 -3.08 -6.49
CA PHE A 444 -18.69 -2.06 -6.70
C PHE A 444 -18.92 -0.89 -5.76
N PHE A 445 -17.90 -0.53 -4.99
CA PHE A 445 -17.94 0.59 -4.05
C PHE A 445 -16.80 1.56 -4.34
N GLN A 446 -17.04 2.83 -4.04
CA GLN A 446 -15.99 3.84 -4.03
C GLN A 446 -16.04 4.70 -2.77
N ALA A 447 -14.89 5.23 -2.40
CA ALA A 447 -14.76 6.27 -1.40
C ALA A 447 -13.72 7.29 -1.84
N SER A 448 -13.91 8.52 -1.38
CA SER A 448 -12.91 9.57 -1.50
C SER A 448 -12.76 10.31 -0.18
N THR A 449 -11.55 10.79 0.07
CA THR A 449 -11.23 11.72 1.15
C THR A 449 -10.49 12.93 0.59
N ARG A 450 -10.75 14.10 1.18
CA ARG A 450 -10.02 15.33 0.83
C ARG A 450 -8.80 15.46 1.73
N GLN A 451 -7.65 15.55 1.10
CA GLN A 451 -6.37 15.79 1.74
C GLN A 451 -5.86 17.18 1.33
N ASN A 452 -5.18 17.86 2.22
CA ASN A 452 -4.40 19.04 1.88
C ASN A 452 -2.96 18.60 1.64
N LEU A 453 -2.38 18.97 0.51
CA LEU A 453 -0.97 18.76 0.28
C LEU A 453 -0.18 19.81 1.06
N VAL A 454 0.74 19.37 1.91
CA VAL A 454 1.71 20.25 2.56
C VAL A 454 3.04 20.12 1.85
N PHE A 455 3.61 21.25 1.41
CA PHE A 455 4.91 21.25 0.73
C PHE A 455 6.10 21.15 1.70
N THR A 456 5.87 21.14 3.01
CA THR A 456 6.93 20.86 3.99
C THR A 456 6.60 19.52 4.66
N PRO A 457 7.41 18.46 4.47
CA PRO A 457 7.12 17.18 5.06
C PRO A 457 7.16 17.25 6.58
N ARG A 458 6.23 16.56 7.24
CA ARG A 458 6.23 16.39 8.69
C ARG A 458 5.99 14.91 9.01
N PRO A 459 6.89 14.24 9.77
CA PRO A 459 8.15 14.76 10.30
C PRO A 459 9.11 15.17 9.16
N MET A 460 10.03 16.12 9.43
CA MET A 460 11.05 16.49 8.44
C MET A 460 11.94 15.28 8.16
N THR A 461 11.76 14.66 6.99
CA THR A 461 12.51 13.49 6.54
C THR A 461 13.04 13.74 5.13
N PRO A 462 14.24 13.26 4.78
CA PRO A 462 14.76 13.33 3.42
C PRO A 462 14.07 12.35 2.45
N ALA A 463 13.20 11.46 2.96
CA ALA A 463 12.49 10.47 2.16
C ALA A 463 11.20 11.02 1.53
N LEU A 464 10.92 10.59 0.29
CA LEU A 464 9.70 10.88 -0.44
C LEU A 464 8.67 9.79 -0.16
N ASP A 465 7.78 10.03 0.81
CA ASP A 465 6.61 9.19 1.06
C ASP A 465 5.37 10.06 1.16
N THR A 466 4.33 9.70 0.40
CA THR A 466 3.01 10.36 0.38
C THR A 466 2.50 10.72 1.78
N LYS A 467 2.67 9.84 2.78
CA LYS A 467 2.14 10.06 4.14
C LYS A 467 2.72 11.29 4.84
N ASN A 468 3.90 11.74 4.42
CA ASN A 468 4.58 12.91 4.99
C ASN A 468 4.05 14.23 4.41
N PHE A 469 3.28 14.20 3.32
CA PHE A 469 2.81 15.37 2.57
C PHE A 469 1.29 15.54 2.58
N LEU A 470 0.56 14.62 3.17
CA LEU A 470 -0.91 14.64 3.17
C LEU A 470 -1.43 14.92 4.57
N VAL A 471 -2.28 15.93 4.67
CA VAL A 471 -3.02 16.29 5.89
C VAL A 471 -4.50 16.05 5.65
N SER A 472 -5.16 15.29 6.51
CA SER A 472 -6.60 15.08 6.38
C SER A 472 -7.36 16.39 6.62
N SER A 473 -8.29 16.72 5.73
CA SER A 473 -9.27 17.80 6.00
C SER A 473 -10.14 17.55 7.24
N THR A 474 -10.16 16.31 7.75
CA THR A 474 -10.91 15.92 8.95
C THR A 474 -10.08 15.82 10.22
N ASP A 475 -8.75 15.97 10.14
CA ASP A 475 -7.90 16.00 11.34
C ASP A 475 -7.93 17.42 11.95
N PRO A 476 -8.50 17.62 13.14
CA PRO A 476 -8.57 18.93 13.79
C PRO A 476 -7.19 19.47 14.20
N GLU A 477 -6.18 18.61 14.36
CA GLU A 477 -4.82 18.98 14.73
C GLU A 477 -3.96 19.31 13.51
N GLY A 478 -4.46 19.08 12.30
CA GLY A 478 -3.76 19.38 11.05
C GLY A 478 -2.47 18.57 10.87
N ARG A 479 -2.41 17.38 11.48
CA ARG A 479 -1.26 16.47 11.41
C ARG A 479 -1.20 15.78 10.06
N THR A 480 0.00 15.41 9.63
CA THR A 480 0.16 14.56 8.46
C THR A 480 -0.29 13.13 8.75
N GLN A 481 -0.52 12.34 7.70
CA GLN A 481 -0.83 10.91 7.84
C GLN A 481 0.29 10.14 8.58
N ALA A 482 1.54 10.62 8.53
CA ALA A 482 2.65 10.05 9.28
C ALA A 482 2.63 10.38 10.78
N GLU A 483 2.03 11.50 11.15
CA GLU A 483 1.96 12.00 12.53
C GLU A 483 0.75 11.43 13.31
N ASP A 484 -0.33 11.04 12.62
CA ASP A 484 -1.52 10.46 13.24
C ASP A 484 -1.50 8.91 13.24
N PRO A 485 -1.21 8.25 14.38
CA PRO A 485 -1.17 6.79 14.46
C PRO A 485 -2.55 6.12 14.25
N HIS A 486 -3.64 6.90 14.29
CA HIS A 486 -5.00 6.40 14.10
C HIS A 486 -5.58 6.71 12.72
N TYR A 487 -4.78 7.33 11.84
CA TYR A 487 -5.23 7.75 10.51
C TYR A 487 -5.84 6.59 9.72
N VAL A 488 -5.14 5.45 9.65
CA VAL A 488 -5.57 4.28 8.87
C VAL A 488 -6.94 3.78 9.33
N GLY A 489 -7.17 3.66 10.63
CA GLY A 489 -8.40 3.10 11.18
C GLY A 489 -9.65 3.97 10.98
N TRP A 490 -9.50 5.30 10.96
CA TRP A 490 -10.63 6.22 11.05
C TRP A 490 -10.77 7.21 9.89
N HIS A 491 -9.65 7.70 9.37
CA HIS A 491 -9.60 8.84 8.44
C HIS A 491 -9.24 8.43 7.02
N SER A 492 -8.54 7.31 6.83
CA SER A 492 -8.11 6.83 5.52
C SER A 492 -9.27 6.58 4.56
N THR A 493 -8.97 6.64 3.26
CA THR A 493 -9.94 6.27 2.22
C THR A 493 -10.37 4.80 2.34
N THR A 494 -9.47 3.89 2.75
CA THR A 494 -9.78 2.50 3.12
C THR A 494 -10.85 2.44 4.22
N ALA A 495 -10.72 3.26 5.27
CA ALA A 495 -11.71 3.33 6.35
C ALA A 495 -13.07 3.82 5.86
N GLN A 496 -13.11 4.76 4.90
CA GLN A 496 -14.35 5.23 4.29
C GLN A 496 -14.96 4.19 3.35
N LEU A 497 -14.14 3.44 2.61
CA LEU A 497 -14.58 2.38 1.71
C LEU A 497 -15.26 1.25 2.49
N VAL A 498 -14.60 0.74 3.54
CA VAL A 498 -15.19 -0.26 4.46
C VAL A 498 -16.50 0.24 5.05
N LYS A 499 -16.60 1.54 5.38
CA LYS A 499 -17.84 2.14 5.89
C LYS A 499 -18.97 2.13 4.86
N SER A 500 -18.66 2.35 3.57
CA SER A 500 -19.65 2.29 2.49
C SER A 500 -20.20 0.87 2.33
N VAL A 501 -19.28 -0.11 2.34
CA VAL A 501 -19.60 -1.54 2.26
C VAL A 501 -20.47 -1.95 3.44
N ALA A 502 -20.06 -1.61 4.67
CA ALA A 502 -20.76 -1.96 5.90
C ALA A 502 -22.22 -1.50 5.92
N ARG A 503 -22.50 -0.31 5.36
CA ARG A 503 -23.86 0.26 5.29
C ARG A 503 -24.76 -0.46 4.29
N THR A 504 -24.17 -1.03 3.25
CA THR A 504 -24.88 -1.62 2.12
C THR A 504 -25.06 -3.12 2.32
N LEU A 505 -23.98 -3.82 2.68
CA LEU A 505 -23.93 -5.27 2.87
C LEU A 505 -24.07 -5.69 4.34
N ASP A 506 -24.38 -4.75 5.25
CA ASP A 506 -24.71 -5.01 6.65
C ASP A 506 -23.64 -5.81 7.40
N PHE A 507 -22.52 -5.17 7.78
CA PHE A 507 -21.62 -5.77 8.77
C PHE A 507 -22.30 -5.70 10.13
N THR A 508 -22.95 -6.78 10.54
CA THR A 508 -23.63 -6.85 11.83
C THR A 508 -22.64 -6.59 12.97
N GLU A 509 -22.80 -5.45 13.68
CA GLU A 509 -22.10 -5.19 14.95
C GLU A 509 -22.61 -6.19 16.00
N ASN A 510 -21.76 -7.12 16.44
CA ASN A 510 -22.02 -7.81 17.69
C ASN A 510 -21.49 -6.93 18.83
N ARG A 511 -22.35 -6.04 19.38
CA ARG A 511 -22.04 -5.27 20.61
C ARG A 511 -21.89 -6.13 21.87
N LYS A 512 -22.08 -7.44 21.75
CA LYS A 512 -21.61 -8.38 22.76
C LYS A 512 -20.17 -8.65 22.40
N GLY A 513 -19.28 -8.08 23.22
CA GLY A 513 -17.85 -8.18 23.02
C GLY A 513 -17.42 -9.59 22.67
N LEU A 514 -16.28 -9.69 22.00
CA LEU A 514 -15.54 -10.92 21.77
C LEU A 514 -15.33 -11.66 23.11
N SER A 515 -16.37 -12.35 23.58
CA SER A 515 -16.21 -13.68 24.14
C SER A 515 -15.86 -14.55 22.94
N PRO A 516 -14.74 -15.27 23.00
CA PRO A 516 -14.13 -15.96 21.87
C PRO A 516 -15.14 -16.92 21.25
N LEU A 517 -15.76 -16.47 20.15
CA LEU A 517 -16.66 -17.25 19.32
C LEU A 517 -15.92 -17.86 18.12
N PHE A 518 -14.59 -17.94 18.21
CA PHE A 518 -13.95 -19.23 18.00
C PHE A 518 -14.03 -19.99 19.29
N ASP A 519 -15.12 -20.76 19.43
CA ASP A 519 -15.19 -21.80 20.43
C ASP A 519 -13.90 -22.61 20.34
N ARG A 520 -13.25 -22.69 21.50
CA ARG A 520 -12.10 -23.52 21.82
C ARG A 520 -12.37 -24.96 21.38
N GLN A 521 -12.18 -25.25 20.10
CA GLN A 521 -11.85 -26.60 19.68
C GLN A 521 -10.38 -26.81 19.99
N ALA A 522 -10.18 -27.56 21.07
CA ALA A 522 -8.94 -27.92 21.74
C ALA A 522 -8.42 -26.88 22.73
N GLY A 523 -8.06 -27.35 23.94
CA GLY A 523 -7.28 -26.60 24.92
C GLY A 523 -5.88 -26.28 24.39
N LEU A 524 -5.81 -25.42 23.38
CA LEU A 524 -4.59 -24.92 22.77
C LEU A 524 -4.05 -23.81 23.66
N VAL A 525 -2.92 -24.11 24.29
CA VAL A 525 -2.12 -23.14 25.01
C VAL A 525 -1.12 -22.54 24.01
N TRP A 526 -1.19 -21.24 23.76
CA TRP A 526 -0.33 -20.56 22.81
C TRP A 526 1.11 -20.46 23.33
N ARG A 527 2.10 -20.77 22.51
CA ARG A 527 3.51 -20.67 22.90
C ARG A 527 4.06 -19.30 22.58
N LEU A 528 4.41 -18.55 23.62
CA LEU A 528 5.04 -17.24 23.47
C LEU A 528 6.55 -17.37 23.50
N GLY A 529 7.19 -16.93 22.43
CA GLY A 529 8.64 -16.73 22.39
C GLY A 529 9.01 -15.46 23.15
N THR A 530 9.92 -15.56 24.11
CA THR A 530 10.50 -14.41 24.82
C THR A 530 11.99 -14.32 24.50
N HIS A 531 12.64 -13.19 24.82
CA HIS A 531 14.09 -13.12 24.63
C HIS A 531 14.85 -14.06 25.56
N GLN A 532 14.30 -14.39 26.74
CA GLN A 532 14.87 -15.37 27.66
C GLN A 532 14.80 -16.79 27.10
N SER A 533 13.85 -17.09 26.20
CA SER A 533 13.80 -18.37 25.49
C SER A 533 15.06 -18.65 24.64
N LEU A 534 15.87 -17.63 24.34
CA LEU A 534 17.14 -17.79 23.62
C LEU A 534 18.26 -18.34 24.53
N TYR A 535 18.10 -18.33 25.85
CA TYR A 535 19.17 -18.67 26.79
C TYR A 535 18.96 -20.04 27.45
N PRO A 536 20.00 -20.88 27.63
CA PRO A 536 19.86 -22.24 28.16
C PRO A 536 19.23 -22.31 29.57
N LEU A 537 19.48 -21.31 30.41
CA LEU A 537 19.08 -21.22 31.82
C LEU A 537 17.93 -20.24 32.06
N GLY A 538 17.21 -19.81 31.02
CA GLY A 538 16.09 -18.87 31.14
C GLY A 538 14.88 -19.44 31.90
N GLN A 539 15.02 -19.64 33.21
CA GLN A 539 13.94 -20.07 34.11
C GLN A 539 13.10 -18.87 34.56
N LYS A 540 13.71 -17.69 34.71
CA LYS A 540 13.01 -16.43 35.03
C LYS A 540 12.72 -15.67 33.75
N GLN A 541 11.44 -15.38 33.52
CA GLN A 541 10.94 -14.86 32.24
C GLN A 541 10.83 -13.32 32.22
N GLY A 542 11.54 -12.63 33.11
CA GLY A 542 11.51 -11.15 33.18
C GLY A 542 10.19 -10.55 33.67
N LEU A 543 9.23 -11.38 34.05
CA LEU A 543 7.90 -11.00 34.53
C LEU A 543 7.77 -11.29 36.03
N ASP A 544 6.92 -10.51 36.71
CA ASP A 544 6.51 -10.83 38.07
C ASP A 544 5.58 -12.06 38.12
N GLU A 545 5.47 -12.65 39.31
CA GLU A 545 4.69 -13.88 39.53
C GLU A 545 3.21 -13.69 39.22
N GLU A 546 2.68 -12.49 39.44
CA GLU A 546 1.27 -12.15 39.19
C GLU A 546 0.96 -12.14 37.69
N SER A 547 1.80 -11.51 36.89
CA SER A 547 1.72 -11.48 35.43
C SER A 547 1.81 -12.90 34.84
N ILE A 548 2.74 -13.72 35.34
CA ILE A 548 2.86 -15.13 34.93
C ILE A 548 1.59 -15.91 35.31
N LYS A 549 1.08 -15.73 36.53
CA LYS A 549 -0.14 -16.38 37.01
C LYS A 549 -1.35 -15.98 36.15
N ASN A 550 -1.46 -14.71 35.77
CA ASN A 550 -2.55 -14.19 34.95
C ASN A 550 -2.52 -14.70 33.50
N MET A 551 -1.34 -15.05 32.97
CA MET A 551 -1.20 -15.68 31.65
C MET A 551 -1.39 -17.20 31.67
N THR A 552 -1.24 -17.84 32.84
CA THR A 552 -1.23 -19.29 32.99
C THR A 552 -2.55 -19.91 32.54
N GLY A 553 -2.48 -20.90 31.64
CA GLY A 553 -3.64 -21.61 31.08
C GLY A 553 -4.09 -21.12 29.71
N LEU A 554 -3.68 -19.91 29.28
CA LEU A 554 -3.91 -19.39 27.92
C LEU A 554 -2.61 -19.29 27.13
N TYR A 555 -1.53 -18.88 27.79
CA TYR A 555 -0.22 -18.69 27.19
C TYR A 555 0.86 -19.46 27.94
N HIS A 556 1.76 -20.09 27.20
CA HIS A 556 2.92 -20.81 27.70
C HIS A 556 4.19 -20.15 27.19
N LEU A 557 4.96 -19.56 28.11
CA LEU A 557 6.26 -18.98 27.78
C LEU A 557 7.24 -20.08 27.37
N MET A 558 7.87 -19.94 26.21
CA MET A 558 8.80 -20.94 25.70
C MET A 558 10.04 -21.01 26.62
N PRO A 559 10.45 -22.22 27.05
CA PRO A 559 11.66 -22.36 27.83
C PRO A 559 12.89 -22.15 26.94
N GLY A 560 14.04 -21.89 27.58
CA GLY A 560 15.37 -21.85 26.96
C GLY A 560 15.77 -23.10 26.17
N ASN A 561 15.03 -24.20 26.37
CA ASN A 561 15.12 -25.45 25.61
C ASN A 561 16.55 -25.99 25.52
N SER A 562 17.25 -26.00 26.66
CA SER A 562 18.65 -26.44 26.78
C SER A 562 19.62 -25.71 25.83
N GLY A 563 19.33 -24.45 25.51
CA GLY A 563 20.13 -23.64 24.58
C GLY A 563 19.84 -23.94 23.12
N ARG A 564 18.73 -24.60 22.79
CA ARG A 564 18.38 -24.92 21.39
C ARG A 564 18.29 -23.68 20.51
N PHE A 565 17.87 -22.55 21.07
CA PHE A 565 17.68 -21.29 20.35
C PHE A 565 18.81 -20.29 20.58
N ASP A 566 19.87 -20.68 21.30
CA ASP A 566 20.98 -19.80 21.64
C ASP A 566 21.69 -19.30 20.37
N LEU A 567 21.59 -18.00 20.13
CA LEU A 567 22.14 -17.34 18.95
C LEU A 567 23.66 -17.17 19.00
N THR A 568 24.31 -17.52 20.12
CA THR A 568 25.79 -17.58 20.23
C THR A 568 26.35 -18.97 19.91
N LYS A 569 25.51 -20.00 19.76
CA LYS A 569 25.95 -21.38 19.55
C LYS A 569 25.80 -21.79 18.09
N ILE A 570 26.92 -22.11 17.46
CA ILE A 570 26.98 -22.62 16.09
C ILE A 570 26.30 -23.98 16.01
N LYS A 571 25.32 -24.12 15.10
CA LYS A 571 24.61 -25.39 14.88
C LYS A 571 24.54 -25.73 13.40
N LYS A 572 24.34 -27.03 13.14
CA LYS A 572 24.19 -27.56 11.78
C LYS A 572 22.74 -27.41 11.33
N HIS A 573 22.52 -26.70 10.24
CA HIS A 573 21.21 -26.52 9.60
C HIS A 573 21.22 -27.18 8.22
N ARG A 574 20.10 -27.78 7.82
CA ARG A 574 19.98 -28.44 6.52
C ARG A 574 19.31 -27.49 5.53
N ILE A 575 19.86 -27.44 4.32
CA ILE A 575 19.38 -26.66 3.18
C ILE A 575 19.00 -27.64 2.08
N ARG A 576 17.85 -27.45 1.45
CA ARG A 576 17.39 -28.26 0.32
C ARG A 576 17.61 -27.47 -0.97
N HIS A 577 18.23 -28.09 -1.97
CA HIS A 577 18.37 -27.53 -3.32
C HIS A 577 17.13 -27.84 -4.17
N GLU A 578 16.92 -27.07 -5.24
CA GLU A 578 15.87 -27.33 -6.24
C GLU A 578 15.93 -28.75 -6.82
N ASN A 579 17.14 -29.27 -7.09
CA ASN A 579 17.35 -30.63 -7.59
C ASN A 579 17.10 -31.74 -6.54
N GLY A 580 16.60 -31.39 -5.35
CA GLY A 580 16.30 -32.30 -4.25
C GLY A 580 17.49 -32.70 -3.38
N THR A 581 18.72 -32.31 -3.72
CA THR A 581 19.90 -32.58 -2.90
C THR A 581 19.89 -31.75 -1.61
N LYS A 582 20.65 -32.20 -0.61
CA LYS A 582 20.70 -31.57 0.72
C LYS A 582 22.11 -31.12 1.03
N ARG A 583 22.27 -29.83 1.34
CA ARG A 583 23.47 -29.24 1.90
C ARG A 583 23.28 -29.02 3.40
N SER A 584 24.37 -28.86 4.13
CA SER A 584 24.30 -28.46 5.53
C SER A 584 25.31 -27.38 5.86
N ASP A 585 24.82 -26.30 6.44
CA ASP A 585 25.63 -25.16 6.84
C ASP A 585 25.68 -25.03 8.37
N LYS A 586 26.77 -24.50 8.87
CA LYS A 586 26.98 -24.27 10.30
C LYS A 586 26.82 -22.78 10.60
N ASN A 587 25.76 -22.43 11.31
CA ASN A 587 25.36 -21.03 11.54
C ASN A 587 24.75 -20.92 12.95
N ALA A 588 25.01 -19.81 13.66
CA ALA A 588 24.38 -19.53 14.96
C ALA A 588 23.08 -18.71 14.84
N ILE A 589 23.05 -17.70 13.96
CA ILE A 589 21.88 -16.81 13.78
C ILE A 589 20.66 -17.55 13.20
N ASN A 590 20.85 -18.63 12.44
CA ASN A 590 19.74 -19.47 11.95
C ASN A 590 19.03 -20.28 13.05
N ASN A 591 19.53 -20.23 14.30
CA ASN A 591 18.76 -20.72 15.45
C ASN A 591 17.47 -19.91 15.66
N LEU A 592 17.41 -18.67 15.16
CA LEU A 592 16.21 -17.83 15.27
C LEU A 592 15.04 -18.33 14.41
N ASP A 593 15.28 -18.88 13.21
CA ASP A 593 14.22 -19.51 12.40
C ASP A 593 13.57 -20.69 13.14
N ASN A 594 14.39 -21.53 13.79
CA ASN A 594 13.87 -22.63 14.60
C ASN A 594 13.06 -22.15 15.82
N PHE A 595 13.44 -21.02 16.40
CA PHE A 595 12.72 -20.38 17.50
C PHE A 595 11.38 -19.83 17.00
N ALA A 596 11.42 -19.01 15.95
CA ALA A 596 10.25 -18.40 15.33
C ALA A 596 9.24 -19.46 14.91
N ARG A 597 9.64 -20.52 14.21
CA ARG A 597 8.75 -21.63 13.80
C ARG A 597 8.02 -22.34 14.93
N ARG A 598 8.54 -22.26 16.17
CA ARG A 598 7.93 -22.90 17.35
C ARG A 598 7.08 -21.95 18.19
N ALA A 599 7.33 -20.66 18.08
CA ALA A 599 6.51 -19.64 18.71
C ALA A 599 5.23 -19.45 17.91
N ASP A 600 4.12 -19.27 18.63
CA ASP A 600 2.83 -18.87 18.08
C ASP A 600 2.70 -17.33 18.13
N GLY A 601 3.43 -16.66 19.02
CA GLY A 601 3.68 -15.21 19.02
C GLY A 601 4.86 -14.84 19.91
N PHE A 602 5.15 -13.54 20.00
CA PHE A 602 6.34 -13.01 20.67
C PHE A 602 5.97 -12.00 21.74
N LEU A 603 6.63 -12.11 22.90
CA LEU A 603 6.51 -11.19 24.01
C LEU A 603 7.91 -10.72 24.43
N LEU A 604 8.20 -9.44 24.22
CA LEU A 604 9.45 -8.83 24.65
C LEU A 604 9.31 -8.31 26.09
N THR A 605 9.74 -9.15 27.04
CA THR A 605 9.64 -8.89 28.50
C THR A 605 10.88 -8.17 29.05
N PRO A 606 10.84 -7.53 30.23
CA PRO A 606 12.03 -6.98 30.89
C PRO A 606 13.16 -8.00 31.07
N ASP A 607 14.40 -7.51 31.22
CA ASP A 607 15.54 -8.41 31.46
C ASP A 607 15.41 -9.18 32.78
N SER A 608 15.81 -10.45 32.73
CA SER A 608 16.10 -11.27 33.91
C SER A 608 17.53 -10.98 34.39
N PRO A 609 17.91 -11.32 35.62
CA PRO A 609 19.31 -11.21 36.08
C PRO A 609 20.31 -11.88 35.11
N GLU A 610 19.92 -13.00 34.49
CA GLU A 610 20.75 -13.78 33.56
C GLU A 610 20.90 -13.13 32.18
N THR A 611 19.94 -12.31 31.76
CA THR A 611 19.99 -11.59 30.48
C THR A 611 20.39 -10.12 30.66
N SER A 612 20.49 -9.64 31.90
CA SER A 612 20.90 -8.27 32.21
C SER A 612 22.35 -7.99 31.79
N GLY A 613 22.62 -6.75 31.38
CA GLY A 613 23.96 -6.28 31.02
C GLY A 613 24.31 -6.39 29.54
N ASP A 614 25.51 -5.90 29.21
CA ASP A 614 25.94 -5.63 27.83
C ASP A 614 26.18 -6.88 26.99
N THR A 615 26.55 -8.00 27.61
CA THR A 615 26.88 -9.26 26.90
C THR A 615 25.73 -9.77 26.03
N SER A 616 24.48 -9.50 26.44
CA SER A 616 23.24 -9.87 25.76
C SER A 616 22.80 -8.86 24.70
N PHE A 617 23.53 -7.75 24.51
CA PHE A 617 23.15 -6.65 23.61
C PHE A 617 22.91 -7.12 22.18
N TRP A 618 23.88 -7.80 21.54
CA TRP A 618 23.72 -8.23 20.15
C TRP A 618 22.57 -9.23 19.97
N GLN A 619 22.30 -10.09 20.96
CA GLN A 619 21.17 -11.01 20.91
C GLN A 619 19.82 -10.27 21.00
N ARG A 620 19.69 -9.28 21.90
CA ARG A 620 18.48 -8.43 21.99
C ARG A 620 18.26 -7.63 20.72
N THR A 621 19.31 -6.96 20.24
CA THR A 621 19.26 -6.15 19.02
C THR A 621 18.86 -7.02 17.82
N PHE A 622 19.48 -8.19 17.68
CA PHE A 622 19.18 -9.10 16.59
C PHE A 622 17.76 -9.67 16.67
N LEU A 623 17.30 -10.09 17.86
CA LEU A 623 15.93 -10.56 18.04
C LEU A 623 14.94 -9.47 17.66
N PHE A 624 15.08 -8.26 18.24
CA PHE A 624 14.17 -7.15 18.00
C PHE A 624 14.08 -6.84 16.51
N PHE A 625 15.20 -6.53 15.85
CA PHE A 625 15.17 -6.19 14.43
C PHE A 625 14.82 -7.37 13.53
N SER A 626 15.06 -8.61 13.94
CA SER A 626 14.58 -9.78 13.17
C SER A 626 13.07 -9.94 13.22
N LEU A 627 12.42 -9.62 14.33
CA LEU A 627 10.96 -9.64 14.43
C LEU A 627 10.35 -8.53 13.58
N ILE A 628 10.94 -7.33 13.64
CA ILE A 628 10.55 -6.18 12.80
C ILE A 628 10.75 -6.50 11.32
N VAL A 629 11.94 -6.93 10.91
CA VAL A 629 12.21 -7.29 9.52
C VAL A 629 11.32 -8.44 9.07
N GLY A 630 11.10 -9.46 9.90
CA GLY A 630 10.18 -10.55 9.58
C GLY A 630 8.74 -10.08 9.31
N LYS A 631 8.29 -9.00 9.96
CA LYS A 631 7.03 -8.31 9.65
C LYS A 631 7.10 -7.58 8.30
N GLN A 632 8.21 -6.88 8.03
CA GLN A 632 8.41 -6.09 6.82
C GLN A 632 8.55 -6.93 5.55
N VAL A 633 9.44 -7.93 5.57
CA VAL A 633 9.73 -8.78 4.41
C VAL A 633 8.83 -10.01 4.34
N ASN A 634 7.75 -10.02 5.13
CA ASN A 634 6.73 -11.07 5.03
C ASN A 634 7.29 -12.49 5.29
N ASP A 635 8.28 -12.61 6.20
CA ASP A 635 8.82 -13.89 6.65
C ASP A 635 7.67 -14.72 7.25
N LYS A 636 7.34 -15.85 6.62
CA LYS A 636 6.23 -16.71 7.05
C LYS A 636 6.40 -17.26 8.47
N ALA A 637 7.63 -17.30 9.00
CA ALA A 637 7.87 -17.73 10.37
C ALA A 637 7.50 -16.65 11.41
N ILE A 638 7.30 -15.39 11.00
CA ILE A 638 7.16 -14.22 11.89
C ILE A 638 5.96 -13.34 11.55
N SER A 639 5.75 -13.00 10.28
CA SER A 639 4.89 -11.91 9.82
C SER A 639 3.45 -11.97 10.36
N ALA A 640 2.78 -13.12 10.31
CA ALA A 640 1.43 -13.26 10.88
C ALA A 640 1.38 -13.31 12.42
N LYS A 641 2.51 -13.47 13.11
CA LYS A 641 2.53 -13.77 14.55
C LYS A 641 2.44 -12.51 15.40
N PRO A 642 1.62 -12.49 16.46
CA PRO A 642 1.54 -11.35 17.36
C PRO A 642 2.91 -10.97 17.95
N LEU A 643 3.20 -9.68 18.04
CA LEU A 643 4.37 -9.10 18.68
C LEU A 643 3.94 -8.04 19.70
N VAL A 644 4.06 -8.39 20.98
CA VAL A 644 3.79 -7.48 22.10
C VAL A 644 5.11 -7.11 22.78
N VAL A 645 5.30 -5.82 23.08
CA VAL A 645 6.49 -5.31 23.74
C VAL A 645 6.12 -4.72 25.09
N MET A 646 6.80 -5.14 26.16
CA MET A 646 6.67 -4.47 27.46
C MET A 646 7.61 -3.28 27.53
N GLU A 647 7.05 -2.10 27.76
CA GLU A 647 7.86 -0.89 27.88
C GLU A 647 8.73 -0.96 29.14
N CYS A 648 10.04 -0.94 28.94
CA CYS A 648 11.02 -0.95 30.01
C CYS A 648 12.36 -0.37 29.50
N LYS A 649 13.32 -0.19 30.42
CA LYS A 649 14.66 0.32 30.08
C LYS A 649 15.37 -0.49 29.00
N THR A 650 15.10 -1.80 28.93
CA THR A 650 15.70 -2.69 27.92
C THR A 650 15.14 -2.42 26.52
N TRP A 651 13.81 -2.35 26.35
CA TRP A 651 13.19 -2.28 25.02
C TRP A 651 12.94 -0.87 24.51
N ARG A 652 12.80 0.12 25.41
CA ARG A 652 12.49 1.50 25.02
C ARG A 652 13.50 2.09 24.01
N PRO A 653 14.82 1.87 24.13
CA PRO A 653 15.77 2.39 23.14
C PRO A 653 15.52 1.83 21.73
N TYR A 654 15.13 0.56 21.61
CA TYR A 654 14.81 -0.08 20.32
C TYR A 654 13.51 0.44 19.71
N VAL A 655 12.46 0.61 20.54
CA VAL A 655 11.20 1.24 20.11
C VAL A 655 11.47 2.66 19.62
N LYS A 656 12.29 3.44 20.32
CA LYS A 656 12.65 4.80 19.93
C LYS A 656 13.40 4.85 18.59
N ILE A 657 14.23 3.85 18.29
CA ILE A 657 14.86 3.72 16.97
C ILE A 657 13.77 3.53 15.90
N LEU A 658 12.79 2.64 16.11
CA LEU A 658 11.67 2.49 15.16
C LEU A 658 10.87 3.78 14.99
N GLU A 659 10.57 4.49 16.09
CA GLU A 659 9.88 5.79 16.05
C GLU A 659 10.69 6.84 15.26
N THR A 660 12.01 6.82 15.39
CA THR A 660 12.89 7.81 14.75
C THR A 660 13.05 7.57 13.25
N TYR A 661 13.10 6.30 12.82
CA TYR A 661 13.35 5.95 11.42
C TYR A 661 12.09 5.53 10.64
N GLY A 662 10.95 5.38 11.34
CA GLY A 662 9.66 5.03 10.75
C GLY A 662 9.18 6.09 9.75
N GLY A 663 8.70 5.66 8.59
CA GLY A 663 8.34 6.54 7.48
C GLY A 663 9.51 7.20 6.74
N GLY A 664 10.74 6.77 7.03
CA GLY A 664 11.96 7.14 6.33
C GLY A 664 12.77 5.91 5.95
N LEU A 665 13.90 5.67 6.64
CA LEU A 665 14.75 4.49 6.39
C LEU A 665 14.05 3.16 6.73
N ILE A 666 13.07 3.19 7.63
CA ILE A 666 12.14 2.10 7.89
C ILE A 666 10.81 2.52 7.26
N PRO A 667 10.36 1.90 6.15
CA PRO A 667 9.14 2.33 5.46
C PRO A 667 7.90 2.33 6.37
N ASN A 668 7.82 1.34 7.25
CA ASN A 668 6.70 1.11 8.15
C ASN A 668 6.80 1.93 9.44
N MET A 669 5.65 2.34 9.97
CA MET A 669 5.55 2.94 11.29
C MET A 669 5.57 1.86 12.39
N PRO A 670 5.95 2.19 13.64
CA PRO A 670 6.00 1.20 14.73
C PRO A 670 4.70 0.42 14.95
N ASP A 671 3.54 1.10 14.87
CA ASP A 671 2.20 0.52 15.03
C ASP A 671 1.76 -0.38 13.86
N GLU A 672 2.50 -0.37 12.74
CA GLU A 672 2.31 -1.34 11.65
C GLU A 672 3.06 -2.66 11.92
N MET A 673 4.02 -2.68 12.85
CA MET A 673 4.92 -3.82 13.08
C MET A 673 4.80 -4.43 14.48
N ILE A 674 4.38 -3.63 15.47
CA ILE A 674 4.18 -4.02 16.86
C ILE A 674 2.69 -3.95 17.19
N ASP A 675 2.12 -5.05 17.65
CA ASP A 675 0.67 -5.15 17.94
C ASP A 675 0.29 -4.34 19.19
N ASP A 676 1.15 -4.29 20.21
CA ASP A 676 0.97 -3.41 21.37
C ASP A 676 2.29 -3.13 22.12
N ILE A 677 2.36 -1.94 22.74
CA ILE A 677 3.43 -1.53 23.66
C ILE A 677 2.81 -1.37 25.05
N VAL A 678 3.01 -2.37 25.90
CA VAL A 678 2.39 -2.46 27.23
C VAL A 678 3.23 -1.70 28.26
N THR A 679 2.70 -0.58 28.73
CA THR A 679 3.34 0.26 29.75
C THR A 679 2.93 -0.12 31.18
N ASP A 680 1.75 -0.73 31.32
CA ASP A 680 1.18 -1.22 32.57
C ASP A 680 1.04 -2.75 32.51
N PRO A 681 1.82 -3.53 33.30
CA PRO A 681 1.78 -4.99 33.29
C PRO A 681 0.39 -5.57 33.53
N THR A 682 -0.52 -4.86 34.22
CA THR A 682 -1.89 -5.35 34.46
C THR A 682 -2.72 -5.47 33.18
N LYS A 683 -2.34 -4.74 32.12
CA LYS A 683 -3.00 -4.78 30.81
C LYS A 683 -2.45 -5.87 29.88
N LEU A 684 -1.33 -6.50 30.24
CA LEU A 684 -0.61 -7.45 29.37
C LEU A 684 -1.52 -8.56 28.82
N VAL A 685 -2.36 -9.18 29.67
CA VAL A 685 -3.26 -10.26 29.25
C VAL A 685 -4.32 -9.74 28.27
N GLY A 686 -4.84 -8.52 28.49
CA GLY A 686 -5.77 -7.88 27.56
C GLY A 686 -5.14 -7.61 26.20
N SER A 687 -3.90 -7.09 26.20
CA SER A 687 -3.11 -6.85 24.98
C SER A 687 -2.82 -8.14 24.22
N LEU A 688 -2.40 -9.21 24.90
CA LEU A 688 -2.18 -10.52 24.29
C LEU A 688 -3.48 -11.11 23.72
N ASN A 689 -4.59 -11.06 24.46
CA ASN A 689 -5.87 -11.54 23.97
C ASN A 689 -6.32 -10.78 22.72
N SER A 690 -6.13 -9.45 22.70
CA SER A 690 -6.43 -8.60 21.55
C SER A 690 -5.52 -8.86 20.35
N ALA A 691 -4.25 -9.18 20.59
CA ALA A 691 -3.30 -9.47 19.52
C ALA A 691 -3.50 -10.88 18.93
N PHE A 692 -3.93 -11.84 19.75
CA PHE A 692 -4.18 -13.23 19.34
C PHE A 692 -5.60 -13.51 18.85
N SER A 693 -6.54 -12.57 18.97
CA SER A 693 -7.95 -12.80 18.58
C SER A 693 -8.10 -13.26 17.13
N ASP A 694 -7.24 -12.72 16.25
CA ASP A 694 -7.33 -12.92 14.80
C ASP A 694 -6.10 -13.69 14.27
N TYR A 695 -5.30 -14.26 15.18
CA TYR A 695 -4.06 -14.94 14.80
C TYR A 695 -4.36 -16.24 14.07
N VAL A 696 -4.00 -16.27 12.78
CA VAL A 696 -3.96 -17.48 11.97
C VAL A 696 -2.51 -17.72 11.51
N PRO A 697 -1.89 -18.85 11.88
CA PRO A 697 -0.53 -19.15 11.45
C PRO A 697 -0.41 -19.18 9.92
N ASP A 698 0.70 -18.65 9.42
CA ASP A 698 1.10 -18.79 8.02
C ASP A 698 1.40 -20.26 7.69
N GLU A 699 1.00 -20.70 6.50
CA GLU A 699 1.52 -21.95 5.96
C GLU A 699 2.99 -21.74 5.63
N MET A 700 3.87 -22.57 6.20
CA MET A 700 5.31 -22.50 5.94
C MET A 700 5.62 -23.21 4.62
N PRO A 701 6.00 -22.48 3.55
CA PRO A 701 6.37 -23.10 2.29
C PRO A 701 7.70 -23.86 2.43
N ALA A 702 7.88 -24.85 1.54
CA ALA A 702 9.13 -25.60 1.43
C ALA A 702 10.12 -24.81 0.57
N TYR A 703 10.75 -23.79 1.15
CA TYR A 703 11.75 -23.00 0.46
C TYR A 703 12.98 -23.83 0.06
N VAL A 704 13.47 -23.58 -1.16
CA VAL A 704 14.62 -24.25 -1.77
C VAL A 704 15.71 -23.23 -2.09
N PHE A 705 16.95 -23.69 -2.03
CA PHE A 705 18.11 -22.91 -2.44
C PHE A 705 18.30 -22.99 -3.95
N ARG A 706 18.61 -21.84 -4.55
CA ARG A 706 18.97 -21.69 -5.97
C ARG A 706 20.10 -20.69 -6.13
N GLU A 707 20.89 -20.88 -7.18
CA GLU A 707 22.06 -20.05 -7.49
C GLU A 707 22.31 -20.02 -9.00
N GLY A 708 23.02 -19.00 -9.46
CA GLY A 708 23.47 -18.88 -10.84
C GLY A 708 24.73 -18.02 -10.94
N GLY A 709 25.43 -18.14 -12.07
CA GLY A 709 26.72 -17.48 -12.27
C GLY A 709 27.89 -18.22 -11.61
N ALA A 710 29.04 -17.55 -11.50
CA ALA A 710 30.28 -18.10 -10.96
C ALA A 710 30.64 -17.43 -9.64
N GLU A 711 30.83 -18.21 -8.57
CA GLU A 711 31.23 -17.69 -7.25
C GLU A 711 32.51 -16.82 -7.34
N CYS A 712 32.58 -15.84 -6.43
CA CYS A 712 33.73 -14.93 -6.33
C CYS A 712 35.05 -15.70 -6.13
N PRO A 713 36.09 -15.41 -6.94
CA PRO A 713 37.43 -15.98 -6.73
C PRO A 713 37.99 -15.69 -5.34
N LYS A 714 38.65 -16.67 -4.72
CA LYS A 714 39.11 -16.61 -3.32
C LYS A 714 40.22 -15.60 -3.08
N GLU A 715 40.96 -15.26 -4.12
CA GLU A 715 42.05 -14.29 -4.14
C GLU A 715 41.57 -12.83 -4.12
N LEU A 716 40.30 -12.57 -4.45
CA LEU A 716 39.75 -11.23 -4.38
C LEU A 716 39.37 -10.87 -2.94
N PHE A 717 39.69 -9.64 -2.55
CA PHE A 717 39.25 -9.11 -1.26
C PHE A 717 37.77 -8.73 -1.35
N ARG A 718 36.94 -9.44 -0.58
CA ARG A 718 35.48 -9.30 -0.62
C ARG A 718 35.01 -8.26 0.40
N VAL A 719 34.16 -7.34 -0.05
CA VAL A 719 33.51 -6.32 0.76
C VAL A 719 32.02 -6.51 0.66
N THR A 720 31.36 -6.75 1.80
CA THR A 720 29.90 -6.81 1.87
C THR A 720 29.34 -5.44 2.20
N ILE A 721 28.34 -5.00 1.44
CA ILE A 721 27.66 -3.74 1.66
C ILE A 721 26.25 -4.01 2.21
N TYR A 722 25.99 -3.53 3.42
CA TYR A 722 24.66 -3.47 4.02
C TYR A 722 24.07 -2.07 3.76
N CYS A 723 22.88 -2.00 3.18
CA CYS A 723 22.27 -0.73 2.79
C CYS A 723 20.75 -0.85 2.61
N SER A 724 20.05 0.28 2.52
CA SER A 724 18.59 0.32 2.34
C SER A 724 18.15 -0.31 1.02
N ALA A 725 17.10 -1.15 1.08
CA ALA A 725 16.39 -1.68 -0.08
C ALA A 725 15.46 -0.67 -0.76
N SER A 726 15.08 0.40 -0.06
CA SER A 726 13.88 1.18 -0.42
C SER A 726 14.02 2.70 -0.24
N THR A 727 15.21 3.20 0.11
CA THR A 727 15.39 4.65 0.26
C THR A 727 15.27 5.39 -1.07
N THR A 728 14.57 6.51 -1.04
CA THR A 728 14.41 7.44 -2.17
C THR A 728 15.37 8.64 -2.07
N ASP A 729 16.28 8.67 -1.09
CA ASP A 729 17.27 9.76 -0.97
C ASP A 729 18.29 9.67 -2.12
N THR A 730 18.14 10.54 -3.11
CA THR A 730 18.98 10.50 -4.31
C THR A 730 20.45 10.80 -4.02
N ALA A 731 20.74 11.62 -3.02
CA ALA A 731 22.13 11.92 -2.66
C ALA A 731 22.78 10.66 -2.05
N ALA A 732 22.05 9.92 -1.21
CA ALA A 732 22.52 8.63 -0.70
C ALA A 732 22.68 7.60 -1.83
N LYS A 733 21.73 7.53 -2.76
CA LYS A 733 21.79 6.67 -3.95
C LYS A 733 23.05 6.91 -4.77
N LYS A 734 23.32 8.17 -5.13
CA LYS A 734 24.53 8.56 -5.88
C LYS A 734 25.81 8.16 -5.13
N ARG A 735 25.87 8.39 -3.82
CA ARG A 735 27.05 8.03 -3.02
C ARG A 735 27.25 6.51 -2.94
N ALA A 736 26.19 5.73 -2.82
CA ALA A 736 26.28 4.27 -2.84
C ALA A 736 26.74 3.74 -4.20
N HIS A 737 26.22 4.31 -5.29
CA HIS A 737 26.69 4.05 -6.65
C HIS A 737 28.19 4.34 -6.78
N ASP A 738 28.62 5.56 -6.45
CA ASP A 738 30.02 5.98 -6.57
C ASP A 738 30.96 5.15 -5.69
N PHE A 739 30.53 4.83 -4.46
CA PHE A 739 31.30 4.00 -3.54
C PHE A 739 31.53 2.58 -4.09
N SER A 740 30.50 1.95 -4.66
CA SER A 740 30.63 0.62 -5.27
C SER A 740 31.43 0.64 -6.57
N PHE A 741 31.33 1.71 -7.36
CA PHE A 741 32.20 1.97 -8.51
C PHE A 741 33.65 2.03 -8.06
N ASP A 742 33.96 2.83 -7.04
CA ASP A 742 35.32 2.98 -6.50
C ASP A 742 35.86 1.68 -5.91
N LEU A 743 35.05 0.88 -5.21
CA LEU A 743 35.46 -0.46 -4.79
C LEU A 743 35.84 -1.35 -5.98
N ALA A 744 34.99 -1.41 -7.01
CA ALA A 744 35.23 -2.27 -8.15
C ALA A 744 36.49 -1.83 -8.95
N THR A 745 36.68 -0.53 -9.18
CA THR A 745 37.87 0.00 -9.85
C THR A 745 39.14 -0.17 -9.01
N HIS A 746 39.04 -0.26 -7.69
CA HIS A 746 40.19 -0.62 -6.86
C HIS A 746 40.43 -2.13 -6.80
N GLY A 747 39.70 -2.95 -7.55
CA GLY A 747 39.87 -4.41 -7.61
C GLY A 747 39.31 -5.15 -6.39
N PHE A 748 38.30 -4.59 -5.72
CA PHE A 748 37.54 -5.30 -4.71
C PHE A 748 36.43 -6.14 -5.35
N ALA A 749 36.04 -7.22 -4.68
CA ALA A 749 34.79 -7.91 -4.97
C ALA A 749 33.68 -7.38 -4.06
N VAL A 750 32.51 -7.10 -4.63
CA VAL A 750 31.36 -6.55 -3.91
C VAL A 750 30.32 -7.64 -3.67
N ILE A 751 29.80 -7.72 -2.44
CA ILE A 751 28.69 -8.59 -2.07
C ILE A 751 27.57 -7.71 -1.54
N ASN A 752 26.34 -7.88 -2.02
CA ASN A 752 25.18 -7.15 -1.51
C ASN A 752 23.92 -8.03 -1.50
N GLY A 753 22.80 -7.43 -1.09
CA GLY A 753 21.51 -8.11 -1.07
C GLY A 753 20.86 -8.32 -2.43
N GLY A 754 21.28 -7.65 -3.50
CA GLY A 754 20.82 -7.94 -4.87
C GLY A 754 19.43 -7.42 -5.26
N GLY A 755 18.84 -6.46 -4.55
CA GLY A 755 17.53 -5.87 -4.92
C GLY A 755 17.53 -5.19 -6.30
N THR A 756 16.38 -5.21 -6.98
CA THR A 756 16.16 -4.65 -8.34
C THR A 756 15.23 -3.45 -8.37
N GLY A 757 14.64 -3.08 -7.23
CA GLY A 757 13.81 -1.89 -7.15
C GLY A 757 14.58 -0.64 -7.60
N PRO A 758 13.97 0.25 -8.42
CA PRO A 758 14.60 1.53 -8.79
C PRO A 758 14.75 2.46 -7.58
N ASP A 759 14.07 2.14 -6.48
CA ASP A 759 14.12 2.81 -5.20
C ASP A 759 15.01 1.97 -4.29
N GLY A 760 16.07 2.55 -3.70
CA GLY A 760 17.01 1.83 -2.83
C GLY A 760 18.49 1.95 -3.21
N LEU A 761 19.37 1.71 -2.23
CA LEU A 761 20.83 1.73 -2.40
C LEU A 761 21.36 0.40 -2.96
N MET A 762 20.66 -0.71 -2.77
CA MET A 762 21.11 -2.01 -3.27
C MET A 762 21.24 -2.03 -4.79
N HIS A 763 20.21 -1.52 -5.51
CA HIS A 763 20.27 -1.38 -6.95
C HIS A 763 21.44 -0.49 -7.40
N GLU A 764 21.62 0.66 -6.75
CA GLU A 764 22.70 1.59 -7.07
C GLU A 764 24.10 1.00 -6.86
N THR A 765 24.28 0.15 -5.85
CA THR A 765 25.55 -0.58 -5.68
C THR A 765 25.80 -1.62 -6.77
N ASN A 766 24.75 -2.18 -7.40
CA ASN A 766 24.91 -3.03 -8.58
C ASN A 766 25.32 -2.19 -9.80
N GLU A 767 24.63 -1.07 -10.01
CA GLU A 767 24.89 -0.17 -11.13
C GLU A 767 26.29 0.44 -11.08
N GLY A 768 26.81 0.79 -9.90
CA GLY A 768 28.17 1.29 -9.77
C GLY A 768 29.24 0.28 -10.19
N VAL A 769 29.09 -1.00 -9.85
CA VAL A 769 30.00 -2.06 -10.33
C VAL A 769 29.81 -2.30 -11.83
N ALA A 770 28.58 -2.25 -12.34
CA ALA A 770 28.32 -2.34 -13.78
C ALA A 770 28.96 -1.17 -14.55
N LEU A 771 29.00 0.02 -13.96
CA LEU A 771 29.71 1.18 -14.51
C LEU A 771 31.23 0.97 -14.48
N ALA A 772 31.78 0.37 -13.42
CA ALA A 772 33.20 0.03 -13.36
C ALA A 772 33.60 -0.95 -14.49
N LYS A 773 32.74 -1.92 -14.83
CA LYS A 773 32.98 -2.78 -16.01
C LYS A 773 33.01 -2.02 -17.34
N LYS A 774 32.30 -0.89 -17.46
CA LYS A 774 32.41 0.01 -18.63
C LYS A 774 33.71 0.83 -18.58
N PHE A 775 34.11 1.28 -17.39
CA PHE A 775 35.42 1.91 -17.19
C PHE A 775 36.56 0.98 -17.59
N PHE A 776 36.46 -0.33 -17.31
CA PHE A 776 37.47 -1.30 -17.73
C PHE A 776 37.62 -1.39 -19.25
N LYS A 777 36.52 -1.36 -20.02
CA LYS A 777 36.60 -1.28 -21.48
C LYS A 777 37.27 0.01 -21.96
N PHE A 778 37.08 1.12 -21.24
CA PHE A 778 37.73 2.40 -21.50
C PHE A 778 39.24 2.36 -21.16
N LEU A 779 39.65 1.60 -20.15
CA LEU A 779 41.06 1.33 -19.85
C LEU A 779 41.69 0.47 -20.94
N GLU A 780 41.00 -0.59 -21.37
CA GLU A 780 41.45 -1.47 -22.45
C GLU A 780 41.66 -0.69 -23.77
N SER A 781 40.77 0.27 -24.09
CA SER A 781 40.97 1.14 -25.26
C SER A 781 42.19 2.06 -25.17
N ARG A 782 42.78 2.21 -23.98
CA ARG A 782 44.04 2.93 -23.71
C ARG A 782 45.22 1.97 -23.52
N ASN A 783 45.05 0.68 -23.81
CA ASN A 783 46.03 -0.39 -23.54
C ASN A 783 46.42 -0.54 -22.06
N ILE A 784 45.52 -0.16 -21.15
CA ILE A 784 45.68 -0.34 -19.70
C ILE A 784 44.93 -1.62 -19.31
N THR A 785 45.64 -2.58 -18.69
CA THR A 785 45.01 -3.84 -18.24
C THR A 785 44.13 -3.56 -17.02
N PRO A 786 42.80 -3.78 -17.09
CA PRO A 786 41.91 -3.46 -15.98
C PRO A 786 42.13 -4.36 -14.77
N PRO A 787 41.86 -3.88 -13.54
CA PRO A 787 41.84 -4.73 -12.37
C PRO A 787 40.69 -5.74 -12.43
N GLN A 788 40.85 -6.86 -11.75
CA GLN A 788 39.78 -7.86 -11.61
C GLN A 788 38.80 -7.45 -10.51
N THR A 789 37.50 -7.59 -10.77
CA THR A 789 36.41 -7.38 -9.79
C THR A 789 35.38 -8.50 -9.93
N HIS A 790 34.42 -8.53 -9.01
CA HIS A 790 33.30 -9.47 -8.99
C HIS A 790 32.13 -8.85 -8.23
N ILE A 791 30.90 -9.17 -8.63
CA ILE A 791 29.69 -8.80 -7.87
C ILE A 791 28.80 -10.01 -7.59
N SER A 792 28.40 -10.15 -6.32
CA SER A 792 27.53 -11.22 -5.82
C SER A 792 26.23 -10.68 -5.21
N SER A 793 25.08 -11.13 -5.72
CA SER A 793 23.73 -10.85 -5.20
C SER A 793 23.26 -11.97 -4.27
N ILE A 794 23.06 -11.72 -2.98
CA ILE A 794 22.60 -12.74 -2.02
C ILE A 794 21.23 -12.38 -1.45
N GLN A 795 20.18 -13.11 -1.87
CA GLN A 795 18.80 -12.97 -1.39
C GLN A 795 18.31 -14.18 -0.57
N CYS A 796 17.12 -14.07 0.01
CA CYS A 796 16.29 -15.21 0.40
C CYS A 796 14.93 -15.14 -0.32
N VAL A 797 14.16 -16.22 -0.26
CA VAL A 797 12.88 -16.30 -0.99
C VAL A 797 11.95 -15.14 -0.64
N ASP A 798 11.82 -14.82 0.66
CA ASP A 798 10.95 -13.73 1.11
C ASP A 798 11.47 -12.35 0.65
N THR A 799 12.76 -12.06 0.78
CA THR A 799 13.32 -10.75 0.37
C THR A 799 13.35 -10.57 -1.14
N GLU A 800 13.54 -11.64 -1.92
CA GLU A 800 13.41 -11.57 -3.37
C GLU A 800 11.99 -11.23 -3.82
N GLN A 801 10.96 -11.77 -3.16
CA GLN A 801 9.58 -11.47 -3.50
C GLN A 801 9.26 -9.98 -3.30
N GLU A 802 9.84 -9.37 -2.26
CA GLU A 802 9.58 -7.97 -1.90
C GLU A 802 10.52 -6.98 -2.61
N GLU A 803 11.79 -7.34 -2.82
CA GLU A 803 12.87 -6.43 -3.29
C GLU A 803 13.39 -6.76 -4.70
N GLY A 804 13.05 -7.94 -5.23
CA GLY A 804 13.58 -8.49 -6.47
C GLY A 804 15.00 -9.07 -6.36
N LEU A 805 15.51 -9.56 -7.49
CA LEU A 805 16.82 -10.20 -7.60
C LEU A 805 17.55 -9.75 -8.87
N CYS A 806 18.72 -9.14 -8.72
CA CYS A 806 19.63 -8.82 -9.81
C CYS A 806 20.42 -10.08 -10.19
N ASP A 807 19.79 -10.90 -11.03
CA ASP A 807 20.30 -12.18 -11.51
C ASP A 807 21.31 -12.05 -12.67
N SER A 808 21.47 -10.83 -13.21
CA SER A 808 22.48 -10.48 -14.21
C SER A 808 23.89 -10.24 -13.64
N ASN A 809 24.05 -10.27 -12.32
CA ASN A 809 25.35 -10.15 -11.65
C ASN A 809 26.24 -11.39 -11.87
N ASP A 810 27.53 -11.29 -11.54
CA ASP A 810 28.49 -12.38 -11.79
C ASP A 810 28.12 -13.66 -11.04
N TYR A 811 27.49 -13.50 -9.88
CA TYR A 811 26.89 -14.55 -9.09
C TYR A 811 25.61 -14.08 -8.42
N TYR A 812 24.64 -14.97 -8.30
CA TYR A 812 23.50 -14.77 -7.41
C TYR A 812 23.15 -16.05 -6.65
N ALA A 813 22.59 -15.88 -5.46
CA ALA A 813 22.02 -16.98 -4.68
C ALA A 813 20.78 -16.54 -3.90
N VAL A 814 19.79 -17.43 -3.85
CA VAL A 814 18.56 -17.26 -3.07
C VAL A 814 18.49 -18.37 -2.03
N TYR A 815 18.59 -17.96 -0.76
CA TYR A 815 18.54 -18.87 0.38
C TYR A 815 17.10 -19.12 0.87
N PRO A 816 16.85 -20.26 1.52
CA PRO A 816 15.54 -20.55 2.09
C PRO A 816 15.07 -19.60 3.19
N THR A 817 16.00 -18.95 3.91
CA THR A 817 15.66 -18.06 5.03
C THR A 817 16.56 -16.85 5.06
N ILE A 818 16.06 -15.75 5.64
CA ILE A 818 16.82 -14.50 5.79
C ILE A 818 18.10 -14.69 6.62
N TYR A 819 18.08 -15.58 7.61
CA TYR A 819 19.25 -15.83 8.46
C TYR A 819 20.35 -16.64 7.75
N GLN A 820 19.98 -17.49 6.80
CA GLN A 820 20.94 -18.18 5.93
C GLN A 820 21.53 -17.21 4.91
N ARG A 821 20.69 -16.37 4.28
CA ARG A 821 21.13 -15.25 3.42
C ARG A 821 22.16 -14.38 4.15
N MET A 822 21.83 -13.92 5.35
CA MET A 822 22.71 -13.05 6.14
C MET A 822 24.02 -13.71 6.55
N HIS A 823 23.98 -15.00 6.89
CA HIS A 823 25.20 -15.75 7.17
C HIS A 823 26.13 -15.80 5.95
N LYS A 824 25.57 -16.00 4.74
CA LYS A 824 26.33 -15.97 3.49
C LYS A 824 26.86 -14.58 3.17
N LEU A 825 26.07 -13.52 3.36
CA LEU A 825 26.53 -12.13 3.25
C LEU A 825 27.76 -11.90 4.15
N GLN A 826 27.76 -12.49 5.34
CA GLN A 826 28.88 -12.38 6.27
C GLN A 826 30.08 -13.29 5.90
N GLU A 827 30.09 -14.06 4.81
CA GLU A 827 31.27 -14.80 4.35
C GLU A 827 32.25 -13.91 3.56
N THR A 828 32.72 -12.83 4.19
CA THR A 828 33.45 -11.72 3.55
C THR A 828 34.77 -11.37 4.27
N ASN A 829 35.62 -10.55 3.64
CA ASN A 829 36.85 -10.03 4.23
C ASN A 829 36.65 -8.70 4.98
N ALA A 830 35.66 -7.90 4.58
CA ALA A 830 35.23 -6.70 5.29
C ALA A 830 33.75 -6.40 5.05
N GLU A 831 33.19 -5.56 5.90
CA GLU A 831 31.77 -5.16 5.88
C GLU A 831 31.67 -3.64 5.93
N VAL A 832 30.78 -3.07 5.12
CA VAL A 832 30.50 -1.63 5.08
C VAL A 832 28.99 -1.44 5.18
N VAL A 833 28.59 -0.53 6.07
CA VAL A 833 27.19 -0.15 6.30
C VAL A 833 27.01 1.25 5.74
N LEU A 834 26.20 1.34 4.67
CA LEU A 834 25.65 2.60 4.14
C LEU A 834 24.28 2.87 4.77
N PRO A 835 23.64 4.05 4.56
CA PRO A 835 22.32 4.34 5.12
C PRO A 835 21.27 3.24 4.88
N GLY A 836 20.54 2.88 5.93
CA GLY A 836 19.75 1.65 5.99
C GLY A 836 18.77 1.61 7.16
N GLY A 837 17.71 0.80 6.99
CA GLY A 837 16.63 0.65 7.97
C GLY A 837 16.80 -0.57 8.89
N ALA A 838 15.67 -1.17 9.28
CA ALA A 838 15.63 -2.31 10.19
C ALA A 838 16.41 -3.53 9.65
N GLY A 839 16.35 -3.80 8.34
CA GLY A 839 17.16 -4.84 7.69
C GLY A 839 18.66 -4.64 7.92
N THR A 840 19.12 -3.41 7.75
CA THR A 840 20.53 -3.05 7.98
C THR A 840 20.90 -3.14 9.47
N PHE A 841 20.04 -2.73 10.40
CA PHE A 841 20.25 -2.95 11.84
C PHE A 841 20.30 -4.44 12.21
N GLN A 842 19.47 -5.25 11.56
CA GLN A 842 19.48 -6.71 11.70
C GLN A 842 20.81 -7.31 11.19
N GLU A 843 21.32 -6.84 10.05
CA GLU A 843 22.59 -7.29 9.47
C GLU A 843 23.80 -6.91 10.34
N ILE A 844 23.83 -5.67 10.87
CA ILE A 844 24.85 -5.23 11.83
C ILE A 844 24.84 -6.12 13.08
N SER A 845 23.67 -6.37 13.65
CA SER A 845 23.54 -7.17 14.86
C SER A 845 23.84 -8.66 14.64
N GLY A 846 23.47 -9.20 13.48
CA GLY A 846 23.88 -10.55 13.06
C GLY A 846 25.40 -10.65 12.92
N SER A 847 26.06 -9.61 12.41
CA SER A 847 27.51 -9.55 12.29
C SER A 847 28.19 -9.52 13.67
N GLY A 848 27.66 -8.72 14.60
CA GLY A 848 28.07 -8.70 16.00
C GLY A 848 27.94 -10.07 16.68
N LEU A 849 26.83 -10.78 16.45
CA LEU A 849 26.64 -12.14 16.96
C LEU A 849 27.64 -13.14 16.37
N SER A 850 27.86 -13.10 15.06
CA SER A 850 28.83 -13.98 14.39
C SER A 850 30.25 -13.77 14.91
N ARG A 851 30.61 -12.53 15.28
CA ARG A 851 31.90 -12.18 15.91
C ARG A 851 31.98 -12.72 17.33
N GLN A 852 30.96 -12.51 18.15
CA GLN A 852 30.90 -13.06 19.51
C GLN A 852 30.94 -14.59 19.54
N ALA A 853 30.30 -15.24 18.56
CA ALA A 853 30.29 -16.70 18.42
C ALA A 853 31.60 -17.26 17.84
N GLY A 854 32.53 -16.42 17.39
CA GLY A 854 33.79 -16.83 16.76
C GLY A 854 33.60 -17.56 15.43
N ILE A 855 32.50 -17.30 14.71
CA ILE A 855 32.24 -17.90 13.39
C ILE A 855 33.26 -17.40 12.37
N TYR A 856 33.57 -16.11 12.44
CA TYR A 856 34.48 -15.44 11.54
C TYR A 856 35.63 -14.79 12.32
N PRO A 857 36.86 -14.80 11.78
CA PRO A 857 37.97 -14.09 12.40
C PRO A 857 37.68 -12.57 12.42
N ILE A 858 37.81 -11.97 13.59
CA ILE A 858 37.63 -10.52 13.80
C ILE A 858 38.88 -9.76 13.33
N GLN A 859 40.04 -10.37 13.51
CA GLN A 859 41.33 -9.80 13.10
C GLN A 859 41.33 -9.55 11.59
N ASN A 860 41.63 -8.31 11.21
CA ASN A 860 41.64 -7.83 9.82
C ASN A 860 40.30 -7.93 9.08
N ARG A 861 39.18 -7.95 9.81
CA ARG A 861 37.82 -7.90 9.26
C ARG A 861 36.99 -6.77 9.88
N PRO A 862 37.20 -5.52 9.44
CA PRO A 862 36.47 -4.38 9.96
C PRO A 862 35.00 -4.42 9.56
N LEU A 863 34.15 -3.90 10.44
CA LEU A 863 32.79 -3.45 10.12
C LEU A 863 32.80 -1.92 10.13
N ALA A 864 32.73 -1.28 8.96
CA ALA A 864 32.71 0.16 8.83
C ALA A 864 31.26 0.68 8.75
N ILE A 865 30.85 1.53 9.69
CA ILE A 865 29.53 2.18 9.69
C ILE A 865 29.68 3.62 9.23
N VAL A 866 29.12 3.95 8.06
CA VAL A 866 29.12 5.32 7.52
C VAL A 866 28.00 6.12 8.20
N ASN A 867 28.36 6.91 9.21
CA ASN A 867 27.48 7.76 10.01
C ASN A 867 27.43 9.21 9.48
N ARG A 868 27.29 9.39 8.16
CA ARG A 868 27.23 10.72 7.54
C ARG A 868 26.06 11.51 8.12
N ALA A 869 26.33 12.77 8.50
CA ALA A 869 25.35 13.66 9.11
C ALA A 869 24.65 13.04 10.35
N ASN A 870 25.36 12.18 11.08
CA ASN A 870 24.86 11.54 12.31
C ASN A 870 23.61 10.67 12.10
N ILE A 871 23.42 10.12 10.89
CA ILE A 871 22.23 9.33 10.54
C ILE A 871 22.01 8.11 11.44
N TYR A 872 23.07 7.52 11.98
CA TYR A 872 23.04 6.35 12.85
C TYR A 872 23.17 6.66 14.33
N ASP A 873 23.22 7.93 14.74
CA ASP A 873 23.38 8.33 16.15
C ASP A 873 22.41 7.64 17.13
N PRO A 874 21.09 7.58 16.86
CA PRO A 874 20.15 6.84 17.70
C PRO A 874 20.56 5.38 17.96
N PHE A 875 21.08 4.69 16.95
CA PHE A 875 21.52 3.30 17.06
C PHE A 875 22.92 3.18 17.69
N LEU A 876 23.88 4.01 17.28
CA LEU A 876 25.25 3.98 17.81
C LEU A 876 25.28 4.27 19.31
N LYS A 877 24.40 5.14 19.82
CA LYS A 877 24.29 5.48 21.24
C LYS A 877 23.89 4.32 22.15
N ILE A 878 23.26 3.27 21.60
CA ILE A 878 22.85 2.09 22.39
C ILE A 878 23.89 0.97 22.35
N ILE A 879 24.90 1.05 21.46
CA ILE A 879 25.99 0.06 21.40
C ILE A 879 26.95 0.30 22.58
N PRO A 880 27.24 -0.71 23.41
CA PRO A 880 28.22 -0.58 24.48
C PRO A 880 29.59 -0.15 23.95
N GLN A 881 30.24 0.83 24.60
CA GLN A 881 31.50 1.40 24.09
C GLN A 881 32.62 0.36 23.91
N SER A 882 32.66 -0.66 24.78
CA SER A 882 33.64 -1.75 24.70
C SER A 882 33.50 -2.62 23.46
N PHE A 883 32.34 -2.60 22.79
CA PHE A 883 32.06 -3.44 21.64
C PHE A 883 32.69 -2.89 20.36
N PHE A 884 32.93 -1.59 20.28
CA PHE A 884 33.57 -1.00 19.10
C PHE A 884 34.98 -1.56 18.86
N GLU A 885 35.80 -1.59 19.90
CA GLU A 885 37.15 -2.17 19.82
C GLU A 885 37.09 -3.71 19.72
N ARG A 886 36.31 -4.36 20.61
CA ARG A 886 36.24 -5.83 20.68
C ARG A 886 35.77 -6.45 19.37
N ASP A 887 34.76 -5.86 18.73
CA ASP A 887 34.12 -6.41 17.53
C ASP A 887 34.66 -5.77 16.23
N ASN A 888 35.73 -4.97 16.33
CA ASN A 888 36.39 -4.29 15.19
C ASN A 888 35.42 -3.42 14.37
N ILE A 889 34.62 -2.61 15.06
CA ILE A 889 33.62 -1.71 14.49
C ILE A 889 34.20 -0.30 14.39
N HIS A 890 34.15 0.26 13.19
CA HIS A 890 34.67 1.59 12.87
C HIS A 890 33.53 2.50 12.44
N VAL A 891 33.33 3.62 13.13
CA VAL A 891 32.39 4.64 12.69
C VAL A 891 33.14 5.64 11.82
N LYS A 892 32.69 5.79 10.57
CA LYS A 892 33.25 6.70 9.56
C LYS A 892 32.23 7.78 9.22
N GLN A 893 32.68 8.99 8.94
CA GLN A 893 31.79 10.10 8.61
C GLN A 893 31.43 10.12 7.13
N THR A 894 32.26 9.49 6.28
CA THR A 894 32.05 9.44 4.84
C THR A 894 32.35 8.07 4.24
N GLU A 895 31.84 7.87 3.03
CA GLU A 895 32.10 6.71 2.18
C GLU A 895 33.58 6.62 1.78
N GLU A 896 34.26 7.76 1.58
CA GLU A 896 35.69 7.82 1.28
C GLU A 896 36.54 7.30 2.46
N GLU A 897 36.25 7.72 3.69
CA GLU A 897 36.95 7.21 4.88
C GLU A 897 36.74 5.69 5.08
N ALA A 898 35.59 5.16 4.64
CA ALA A 898 35.33 3.73 4.64
C ALA A 898 36.16 3.01 3.56
N LEU A 899 36.25 3.58 2.36
CA LEU A 899 37.09 3.06 1.27
C LEU A 899 38.57 3.00 1.67
N GLU A 900 39.10 4.07 2.27
CA GLU A 900 40.48 4.11 2.79
C GLU A 900 40.74 2.99 3.80
N LEU A 901 39.77 2.73 4.69
CA LEU A 901 39.86 1.62 5.64
C LEU A 901 39.86 0.26 4.92
N MET A 902 39.06 0.08 3.86
CA MET A 902 39.06 -1.16 3.06
C MET A 902 40.41 -1.36 2.36
N ILE A 903 40.98 -0.32 1.76
CA ILE A 903 42.29 -0.35 1.10
C ILE A 903 43.38 -0.73 2.10
N LYS A 904 43.42 -0.06 3.26
CA LYS A 904 44.37 -0.37 4.33
C LYS A 904 44.23 -1.82 4.80
N THR A 905 43.01 -2.28 5.07
CA THR A 905 42.76 -3.63 5.57
C THR A 905 43.17 -4.70 4.56
N ARG A 906 42.90 -4.48 3.27
CA ARG A 906 43.32 -5.39 2.21
C ARG A 906 44.84 -5.51 2.14
N LYS A 907 45.54 -4.39 2.31
CA LYS A 907 47.01 -4.36 2.41
C LYS A 907 47.52 -5.13 3.62
N ASP A 908 46.91 -4.92 4.79
CA ASP A 908 47.26 -5.65 6.01
C ASP A 908 47.01 -7.16 5.90
N CYS A 909 46.11 -7.59 5.02
CA CYS A 909 45.87 -9.00 4.67
C CYS A 909 46.83 -9.56 3.62
N GLY A 910 47.72 -8.75 3.03
CA GLY A 910 48.59 -9.17 1.94
C GLY A 910 47.84 -9.51 0.64
N MET A 911 46.65 -8.94 0.44
CA MET A 911 45.78 -9.17 -0.72
C MET A 911 45.79 -7.98 -1.69
N GLU A 912 46.92 -7.29 -1.84
CA GLU A 912 47.01 -6.13 -2.74
C GLU A 912 46.90 -6.56 -4.22
N PRO A 913 45.98 -5.98 -5.00
CA PRO A 913 45.93 -6.22 -6.43
C PRO A 913 47.08 -5.48 -7.12
N LYS A 914 47.49 -5.98 -8.29
CA LYS A 914 48.33 -5.21 -9.20
C LYS A 914 47.45 -4.17 -9.90
N LEU A 915 47.26 -3.01 -9.26
CA LEU A 915 46.57 -1.90 -9.91
C LEU A 915 47.43 -1.35 -11.06
N PRO A 916 46.81 -1.00 -12.20
CA PRO A 916 47.54 -0.53 -13.37
C PRO A 916 47.79 0.99 -13.34
N TYR A 917 47.50 1.67 -12.23
CA TYR A 917 47.59 3.12 -12.05
C TYR A 917 47.92 3.51 -10.59
N SER A 918 48.52 4.69 -10.41
CA SER A 918 48.56 5.41 -9.12
C SER A 918 47.19 6.01 -8.75
N GLU A 919 47.05 6.53 -7.54
CA GLU A 919 45.82 7.24 -7.14
C GLU A 919 45.58 8.49 -7.99
N GLU A 920 46.63 9.27 -8.27
CA GLU A 920 46.52 10.47 -9.10
C GLU A 920 46.13 10.12 -10.55
N GLU A 921 46.71 9.05 -11.10
CA GLU A 921 46.36 8.52 -12.42
C GLU A 921 44.93 7.99 -12.44
N TYR A 922 44.50 7.29 -11.39
CA TYR A 922 43.13 6.81 -11.24
C TYR A 922 42.12 7.97 -11.30
N GLN A 923 42.35 9.03 -10.51
CA GLN A 923 41.45 10.18 -10.48
C GLN A 923 41.37 10.88 -11.84
N ALA A 924 42.50 11.02 -12.55
CA ALA A 924 42.53 11.59 -13.90
C ALA A 924 41.74 10.72 -14.91
N LEU A 925 41.96 9.39 -14.89
CA LEU A 925 41.26 8.44 -15.76
C LEU A 925 39.75 8.41 -15.45
N LYS A 926 39.37 8.44 -14.17
CA LYS A 926 37.97 8.50 -13.73
C LYS A 926 37.31 9.77 -14.25
N GLN A 927 37.95 10.93 -14.10
CA GLN A 927 37.43 12.20 -14.61
C GLN A 927 37.26 12.17 -16.13
N GLU A 928 38.26 11.68 -16.87
CA GLU A 928 38.19 11.53 -18.32
C GLU A 928 37.03 10.62 -18.73
N PHE A 929 36.89 9.46 -18.10
CA PHE A 929 35.80 8.51 -18.36
C PHE A 929 34.42 9.13 -18.08
N MET A 930 34.25 9.77 -16.92
CA MET A 930 32.98 10.43 -16.56
C MET A 930 32.61 11.53 -17.56
N ALA A 931 33.61 12.21 -18.16
CA ALA A 931 33.37 13.20 -19.21
C ALA A 931 32.78 12.58 -20.49
N THR A 932 33.09 11.31 -20.79
CA THR A 932 32.60 10.58 -21.97
C THR A 932 31.17 10.06 -21.85
N LEU A 933 30.61 9.98 -20.64
CA LEU A 933 29.25 9.50 -20.45
C LEU A 933 28.23 10.53 -20.99
N PRO A 934 27.08 10.12 -21.53
CA PRO A 934 26.02 11.04 -21.96
C PRO A 934 25.56 11.93 -20.80
N SER A 935 25.24 13.20 -21.06
CA SER A 935 24.79 14.17 -20.04
C SER A 935 23.58 13.70 -19.22
N GLU A 936 22.69 12.89 -19.81
CA GLU A 936 21.53 12.29 -19.13
C GLU A 936 21.90 11.16 -18.16
N LYS A 937 23.13 10.62 -18.22
CA LYS A 937 23.68 9.63 -17.28
C LYS A 937 24.78 10.20 -16.38
N LYS A 938 25.09 11.50 -16.52
CA LYS A 938 25.98 12.19 -15.59
C LYS A 938 25.15 12.55 -14.37
N TYR A 939 25.25 11.74 -13.31
CA TYR A 939 25.01 12.27 -11.96
C TYR A 939 26.12 13.31 -11.70
N THR A 940 25.96 14.54 -12.18
CA THR A 940 27.06 15.52 -12.18
C THR A 940 27.51 15.85 -10.76
N THR A 941 28.81 15.73 -10.55
CA THR A 941 29.60 15.97 -9.35
C THR A 941 29.88 17.45 -9.08
N GLN A 942 28.94 18.36 -9.33
CA GLN A 942 29.21 19.80 -9.18
C GLN A 942 28.79 20.38 -7.82
N ASP A 943 29.83 20.61 -7.01
CA ASP A 943 29.99 21.64 -5.97
C ASP A 943 29.29 21.46 -4.61
N PHE A 944 29.78 20.51 -3.81
CA PHE A 944 29.90 20.75 -2.35
C PHE A 944 31.24 21.42 -2.06
N LYS A 945 31.34 22.71 -2.35
CA LYS A 945 32.39 23.53 -1.72
C LYS A 945 31.95 23.81 -0.28
N ILE A 946 32.72 23.25 0.65
CA ILE A 946 32.68 23.55 2.07
C ILE A 946 32.84 25.06 2.23
N SER A 947 31.87 25.70 2.88
CA SER A 947 32.06 26.92 3.66
C SER A 947 31.81 26.61 5.12
#